data_AF-A0A813JS44-F1
#
_entry.id   AF-A0A813JS44-F1
#
_cell.length_a   1.000
_cell.length_b   1.000
_cell.length_c   1.000
_cell.angle_alpha   90.00
_cell.angle_beta   90.00
_cell.angle_gamma   90.00
#
_symmetry.space_group_name_H-M   'P 1'
#
loop_
_entity.id
_entity.type
_entity.pdbx_description
1 polymer ?
#
loop_
_entity_poly.entity_id
_entity_poly.type
_entity_poly.pdbx_seq_one_letter_code
_entity_poly.pdbx_strand_id
1 'polypeptide(L)'
;MSATAAAAALRRAMSATAAAVAPRRATAAAAAAAALRRATAAAAAAAAAPPNAEEKNSRTPAPSAAAASTASSSGGGSGSKVPERQALTVNDIVEIAGLTKKHANPNGMRARVVEVLQKYFFDIELLSETHEVEGHLKGEAAELRATAEVKNWMEDPEGQWVEPAAGLREVNMARIITAVSRAEASARTAGRMARAAAAAFEEEAHVLQDQLIELRDQLCEPEKGKGKGKGKGKSESEEPGNGKGKGEPAESEDGKGEGEQAEHENGKGKGEPAEPEKGKGKGEEAEHEKGKGKGEEAEHATAVQDLAEAAVHSGVKQKDLEALSRLGAHGKSPQNCQRDLISSCFVDLFSPAVSVFKAPYKFLDKDTGDQTTKWHDTHVLYPHDWFVALDKASLTDRLLGTTDDIDSFWKWQKIDNPKFFRNAFYEGLENFEKLVPILVHGDGAQHAEHDSLVAVSFRSLLTTVSVEDSQFLCAGSCKSCKDEETWPVHWKHLAWSFTALARGIHPCEDADGNSWPIGSYRASVAGTPLCPNSGFRAVIWVLAGDMDYLQVDLGLPHQASLDPCAWCRCNKSDTPFNDFRENAKWKNVRRSPADHIANPVTNHLIMTIPGVNFFCFHLDSLHVLDLGVASHAIGNLLWEICVDHLPGNRAVALATLNKKIAEIYIELNVPKSKWIPALTYKHFNATASTYPNLKHMKGRRIREFVPVALKLAQEFCADDEHTQHRLEVFKSLDTLYNCIDSPGLEFSSET
;
A
#
# COMPACT_ATOMS: atom_id res chain seq x y z
N MET A 1 66.03 -20.85 -18.59
CA MET A 1 64.66 -20.34 -18.78
C MET A 1 64.05 -20.14 -17.40
N SER A 2 63.49 -18.97 -17.09
CA SER A 2 63.02 -18.66 -15.72
C SER A 2 61.73 -19.44 -15.39
N ALA A 3 61.51 -19.72 -14.10
CA ALA A 3 60.32 -20.40 -13.58
C ALA A 3 59.00 -19.74 -14.03
N THR A 4 59.04 -18.43 -14.31
CA THR A 4 57.93 -17.65 -14.85
C THR A 4 57.53 -18.07 -16.27
N ALA A 5 58.50 -18.44 -17.11
CA ALA A 5 58.24 -18.92 -18.47
C ALA A 5 57.64 -20.33 -18.49
N ALA A 6 58.07 -21.20 -17.56
CA ALA A 6 57.52 -22.54 -17.40
C ALA A 6 56.05 -22.50 -16.90
N ALA A 7 55.74 -21.60 -15.97
CA ALA A 7 54.37 -21.42 -15.48
C ALA A 7 53.41 -20.86 -16.55
N ALA A 8 53.91 -19.98 -17.43
CA ALA A 8 53.12 -19.44 -18.55
C ALA A 8 52.85 -20.51 -19.63
N ALA A 9 53.83 -21.37 -19.92
CA ALA A 9 53.67 -22.49 -20.84
C ALA A 9 52.69 -23.54 -20.30
N LEU A 10 52.75 -23.85 -18.99
CA LEU A 10 51.83 -24.78 -18.34
C LEU A 10 50.38 -24.25 -18.35
N ARG A 11 50.16 -22.95 -18.08
CA ARG A 11 48.82 -22.33 -18.16
C ARG A 11 48.26 -22.36 -19.58
N ARG A 12 49.08 -22.13 -20.61
CA ARG A 12 48.65 -22.24 -22.02
C ARG A 12 48.30 -23.68 -22.41
N ALA A 13 49.06 -24.67 -21.94
CA ALA A 13 48.77 -26.09 -22.18
C ALA A 13 47.47 -26.54 -21.48
N MET A 14 47.23 -26.09 -20.25
CA MET A 14 46.00 -26.42 -19.51
C MET A 14 44.77 -25.75 -20.12
N SER A 15 44.90 -24.51 -20.60
CA SER A 15 43.81 -23.79 -21.28
C SER A 15 43.46 -24.41 -22.65
N ALA A 16 44.47 -24.85 -23.43
CA ALA A 16 44.25 -25.58 -24.68
C ALA A 16 43.59 -26.96 -24.47
N THR A 17 43.93 -27.65 -23.37
CA THR A 17 43.33 -28.95 -23.03
C THR A 17 41.87 -28.77 -22.56
N ALA A 18 41.56 -27.71 -21.81
CA ALA A 18 40.20 -27.39 -21.40
C ALA A 18 39.30 -27.02 -22.60
N ALA A 19 39.82 -26.27 -23.58
CA ALA A 19 39.09 -25.89 -24.79
C ALA A 19 38.77 -27.08 -25.71
N ALA A 20 39.60 -28.13 -25.71
CA ALA A 20 39.37 -29.34 -26.51
C ALA A 20 38.36 -30.33 -25.88
N VAL A 21 38.16 -30.29 -24.56
CA VAL A 21 37.30 -31.24 -23.83
C VAL A 21 35.86 -30.73 -23.66
N ALA A 22 35.66 -29.41 -23.62
CA ALA A 22 34.34 -28.79 -23.45
C ALA A 22 33.30 -29.16 -24.55
N PRO A 23 33.64 -29.20 -25.86
CA PRO A 23 32.66 -29.52 -26.90
C PRO A 23 32.16 -30.97 -26.81
N ARG A 24 33.03 -31.90 -26.40
CA ARG A 24 32.71 -33.34 -26.32
C ARG A 24 31.78 -33.68 -25.15
N ARG A 25 31.90 -32.96 -24.02
CA ARG A 25 31.00 -33.10 -22.86
C ARG A 25 29.60 -32.53 -23.16
N ALA A 26 29.53 -31.40 -23.87
CA ALA A 26 28.24 -30.80 -24.26
C ALA A 26 27.44 -31.72 -25.21
N THR A 27 28.10 -32.35 -26.19
CA THR A 27 27.44 -33.31 -27.09
C THR A 27 26.99 -34.59 -26.39
N ALA A 28 27.75 -35.08 -25.39
CA ALA A 28 27.36 -36.27 -24.63
C ALA A 28 26.18 -35.98 -23.69
N ALA A 29 26.15 -34.81 -23.04
CA ALA A 29 25.04 -34.37 -22.19
C ALA A 29 23.75 -34.15 -23.00
N ALA A 30 23.85 -33.54 -24.20
CA ALA A 30 22.71 -33.36 -25.10
C ALA A 30 22.15 -34.71 -25.60
N ALA A 31 23.01 -35.68 -25.92
CA ALA A 31 22.59 -37.02 -26.31
C ALA A 31 21.91 -37.79 -25.16
N ALA A 32 22.43 -37.67 -23.93
CA ALA A 32 21.83 -38.26 -22.74
C ALA A 32 20.46 -37.64 -22.40
N ALA A 33 20.33 -36.31 -22.52
CA ALA A 33 19.05 -35.62 -22.32
C ALA A 33 18.00 -36.01 -23.38
N ALA A 34 18.42 -36.18 -24.63
CA ALA A 34 17.53 -36.65 -25.70
C ALA A 34 17.09 -38.12 -25.49
N ALA A 35 17.98 -38.99 -25.00
CA ALA A 35 17.65 -40.37 -24.66
C ALA A 35 16.66 -40.44 -23.48
N LEU A 36 16.88 -39.61 -22.45
CA LEU A 36 16.00 -39.53 -21.28
C LEU A 36 14.59 -39.07 -21.67
N ARG A 37 14.47 -38.05 -22.54
CA ARG A 37 13.19 -37.56 -23.07
C ARG A 37 12.42 -38.62 -23.87
N ARG A 38 13.13 -39.46 -24.65
CA ARG A 38 12.50 -40.58 -25.37
C ARG A 38 12.01 -41.67 -24.41
N ALA A 39 12.77 -41.95 -23.36
CA ALA A 39 12.36 -42.92 -22.33
C ALA A 39 11.13 -42.43 -21.54
N THR A 40 11.06 -41.14 -21.20
CA THR A 40 9.89 -40.55 -20.51
C THR A 40 8.66 -40.51 -21.40
N ALA A 41 8.80 -40.19 -22.69
CA ALA A 41 7.69 -40.21 -23.64
C ALA A 41 7.15 -41.64 -23.85
N ALA A 42 8.02 -42.64 -23.90
CA ALA A 42 7.60 -44.04 -24.00
C ALA A 42 6.89 -44.53 -22.72
N ALA A 43 7.34 -44.11 -21.54
CA ALA A 43 6.67 -44.41 -20.27
C ALA A 43 5.30 -43.74 -20.15
N ALA A 44 5.16 -42.50 -20.62
CA ALA A 44 3.87 -41.79 -20.65
C ALA A 44 2.87 -42.43 -21.62
N ALA A 45 3.34 -42.92 -22.78
CA ALA A 45 2.49 -43.63 -23.74
C ALA A 45 2.02 -45.01 -23.20
N ALA A 46 2.84 -45.69 -22.41
CA ALA A 46 2.46 -46.95 -21.76
C ALA A 46 1.44 -46.75 -20.63
N ALA A 47 1.44 -45.58 -19.96
CA ALA A 47 0.49 -45.25 -18.90
C ALA A 47 -0.90 -44.80 -19.40
N ALA A 48 -1.04 -44.50 -20.70
CA ALA A 48 -2.28 -43.98 -21.29
C ALA A 48 -3.20 -45.06 -21.91
N ALA A 49 -2.86 -46.35 -21.77
CA ALA A 49 -3.72 -47.44 -22.23
C ALA A 49 -4.82 -47.74 -21.18
N PRO A 50 -6.12 -47.68 -21.54
CA PRO A 50 -7.21 -47.88 -20.58
C PRO A 50 -7.41 -49.37 -20.24
N PRO A 51 -7.60 -49.75 -18.97
CA PRO A 51 -8.15 -51.06 -18.63
C PRO A 51 -9.68 -51.03 -18.66
N ASN A 52 -10.24 -52.11 -19.20
CA ASN A 52 -11.66 -52.43 -19.22
C ASN A 52 -12.29 -52.45 -17.82
N ALA A 53 -13.57 -52.10 -17.79
CA ALA A 53 -14.46 -52.12 -16.64
C ALA A 53 -14.78 -53.55 -16.15
N GLU A 54 -14.90 -53.73 -14.82
CA GLU A 54 -15.93 -54.57 -14.16
C GLU A 54 -15.94 -54.42 -12.61
N GLU A 55 -17.03 -53.84 -12.10
CA GLU A 55 -17.88 -54.25 -10.95
C GLU A 55 -17.30 -54.88 -9.64
N LYS A 56 -17.53 -54.24 -8.46
CA LYS A 56 -18.44 -54.69 -7.35
C LYS A 56 -18.13 -54.13 -5.93
N ASN A 57 -19.24 -53.87 -5.23
CA ASN A 57 -19.52 -53.60 -3.80
C ASN A 57 -18.60 -54.19 -2.71
N SER A 58 -18.41 -53.45 -1.59
CA SER A 58 -18.88 -53.82 -0.22
C SER A 58 -18.44 -52.84 0.89
N ARG A 59 -19.11 -52.94 2.06
CA ARG A 59 -19.23 -52.01 3.19
C ARG A 59 -18.24 -52.26 4.36
N THR A 60 -17.88 -51.17 5.08
CA THR A 60 -17.65 -50.99 6.57
C THR A 60 -16.55 -51.77 7.33
N PRO A 61 -16.14 -51.39 8.58
CA PRO A 61 -15.92 -50.08 9.23
C PRO A 61 -14.56 -49.99 10.02
N ALA A 62 -14.36 -48.89 10.77
CA ALA A 62 -13.19 -48.38 11.55
C ALA A 62 -12.47 -49.34 12.55
N PRO A 63 -11.34 -48.92 13.17
CA PRO A 63 -11.44 -48.24 14.49
C PRO A 63 -10.39 -47.14 14.81
N SER A 64 -10.63 -46.47 15.94
CA SER A 64 -9.87 -45.40 16.59
C SER A 64 -8.57 -45.84 17.28
N ALA A 65 -7.68 -44.87 17.56
CA ALA A 65 -6.83 -44.84 18.76
C ALA A 65 -6.26 -43.43 19.00
N ALA A 66 -5.97 -43.13 20.27
CA ALA A 66 -5.77 -41.81 20.86
C ALA A 66 -4.30 -41.51 21.23
N ALA A 67 -4.06 -40.20 21.47
CA ALA A 67 -3.14 -39.56 22.43
C ALA A 67 -1.61 -39.72 22.29
N ALA A 68 -0.92 -38.56 22.18
CA ALA A 68 0.18 -38.18 23.08
C ALA A 68 0.54 -36.69 22.93
N SER A 69 0.64 -36.02 24.08
CA SER A 69 1.11 -34.66 24.30
C SER A 69 2.65 -34.59 24.35
N THR A 70 3.27 -33.57 23.76
CA THR A 70 4.49 -32.94 24.29
C THR A 70 4.63 -31.52 23.74
N ALA A 71 4.68 -30.55 24.64
CA ALA A 71 5.02 -29.16 24.39
C ALA A 71 6.54 -29.01 24.21
N SER A 72 6.96 -28.25 23.20
CA SER A 72 8.31 -27.69 23.12
C SER A 72 8.24 -26.27 22.61
N SER A 73 8.55 -25.34 23.51
CA SER A 73 8.81 -23.93 23.23
C SER A 73 10.12 -23.79 22.46
N SER A 74 10.06 -23.31 21.22
CA SER A 74 11.23 -22.78 20.49
C SER A 74 11.00 -21.31 20.20
N GLY A 75 11.57 -20.46 21.06
CA GLY A 75 11.66 -19.02 20.83
C GLY A 75 12.66 -18.75 19.71
N GLY A 76 12.17 -18.23 18.59
CA GLY A 76 13.00 -17.63 17.56
C GLY A 76 13.31 -16.19 17.95
N GLY A 77 14.57 -15.94 18.33
CA GLY A 77 15.07 -14.60 18.57
C GLY A 77 15.16 -13.82 17.25
N SER A 78 14.33 -12.80 17.10
CA SER A 78 14.49 -11.78 16.07
C SER A 78 15.47 -10.71 16.61
N GLY A 79 16.56 -10.49 15.89
CA GLY A 79 17.50 -9.42 16.20
C GLY A 79 16.82 -8.06 16.01
N SER A 80 16.49 -7.38 17.10
CA SER A 80 15.92 -6.04 17.07
C SER A 80 17.02 -5.01 16.80
N LYS A 81 16.93 -4.33 15.65
CA LYS A 81 17.71 -3.13 15.35
C LYS A 81 17.21 -1.99 16.23
N VAL A 82 18.14 -1.27 16.86
CA VAL A 82 17.89 0.01 17.55
C VAL A 82 17.13 0.96 16.61
N PRO A 83 15.98 1.54 17.00
CA PRO A 83 15.29 2.51 16.16
C PRO A 83 16.06 3.84 16.16
N GLU A 84 16.39 4.30 14.96
CA GLU A 84 16.90 5.63 14.70
C GLU A 84 15.78 6.66 14.96
N ARG A 85 16.08 7.76 15.66
CA ARG A 85 15.11 8.83 15.96
C ARG A 85 14.51 9.38 14.66
N GLN A 86 13.22 9.18 14.43
CA GLN A 86 12.52 9.71 13.25
C GLN A 86 12.37 11.23 13.33
N ALA A 87 12.74 11.92 12.25
CA ALA A 87 12.43 13.33 12.02
C ALA A 87 10.99 13.49 11.49
N LEU A 88 10.39 14.66 11.75
CA LEU A 88 9.10 15.06 11.15
C LEU A 88 9.18 14.94 9.63
N THR A 89 8.24 14.23 9.02
CA THR A 89 8.14 14.10 7.57
C THR A 89 7.39 15.29 6.98
N VAL A 90 7.58 15.56 5.69
CA VAL A 90 6.84 16.60 4.96
C VAL A 90 5.33 16.30 4.99
N ASN A 91 4.92 15.02 5.04
CA ASN A 91 3.53 14.62 5.17
C ASN A 91 2.94 14.97 6.55
N ASP A 92 3.72 14.88 7.63
CA ASP A 92 3.31 15.35 8.96
C ASP A 92 3.08 16.86 8.98
N ILE A 93 3.94 17.62 8.28
CA ILE A 93 3.83 19.08 8.15
C ILE A 93 2.60 19.47 7.32
N VAL A 94 2.30 18.72 6.25
CA VAL A 94 1.12 18.92 5.40
C VAL A 94 -0.17 18.54 6.14
N GLU A 95 -0.16 17.50 6.99
CA GLU A 95 -1.29 17.14 7.86
C GLU A 95 -1.55 18.23 8.90
N ILE A 96 -0.50 18.78 9.51
CA ILE A 96 -0.57 19.94 10.43
C ILE A 96 -1.11 21.18 9.71
N ALA A 97 -0.68 21.44 8.47
CA ALA A 97 -1.18 22.53 7.64
C ALA A 97 -2.67 22.37 7.29
N GLY A 98 -3.12 21.16 6.96
CA GLY A 98 -4.50 20.86 6.63
C GLY A 98 -5.49 21.09 7.79
N LEU A 99 -5.02 20.98 9.04
CA LEU A 99 -5.83 21.22 10.24
C LEU A 99 -6.19 22.69 10.47
N THR A 100 -5.41 23.63 9.92
CA THR A 100 -5.66 25.09 10.06
C THR A 100 -6.94 25.55 9.35
N LYS A 101 -7.38 24.84 8.29
CA LYS A 101 -8.63 25.18 7.56
C LYS A 101 -9.92 24.81 8.30
N LYS A 102 -9.88 24.00 9.37
CA LYS A 102 -11.09 23.42 10.00
C LYS A 102 -11.47 23.93 11.40
N HIS A 103 -10.63 24.70 12.09
CA HIS A 103 -10.87 25.06 13.48
C HIS A 103 -10.71 26.56 13.78
N ALA A 104 -11.82 27.23 14.11
CA ALA A 104 -11.85 28.64 14.53
C ALA A 104 -11.46 28.89 16.00
N ASN A 105 -11.02 27.87 16.76
CA ASN A 105 -10.72 27.99 18.19
C ASN A 105 -9.21 27.78 18.50
N PRO A 106 -8.49 28.82 18.96
CA PRO A 106 -7.06 28.77 19.27
C PRO A 106 -6.68 27.79 20.41
N ASN A 107 -7.57 27.57 21.38
CA ASN A 107 -7.28 26.71 22.53
C ASN A 107 -7.40 25.21 22.18
N GLY A 108 -8.28 24.86 21.24
CA GLY A 108 -8.39 23.49 20.71
C GLY A 108 -7.22 23.11 19.79
N MET A 109 -6.64 24.09 19.11
CA MET A 109 -5.43 23.95 18.29
C MET A 109 -4.19 23.68 19.16
N ARG A 110 -4.02 24.45 20.24
CA ARG A 110 -2.90 24.25 21.19
C ARG A 110 -2.94 22.89 21.88
N ALA A 111 -4.12 22.41 22.30
CA ALA A 111 -4.25 21.11 22.96
C ALA A 111 -3.85 19.92 22.05
N ARG A 112 -4.15 20.00 20.74
CA ARG A 112 -3.81 18.94 19.78
C ARG A 112 -2.39 18.99 19.25
N VAL A 113 -1.79 20.17 19.15
CA VAL A 113 -0.34 20.31 18.89
C VAL A 113 0.46 19.73 20.07
N VAL A 114 0.00 19.95 21.31
CA VAL A 114 0.59 19.31 22.50
C VAL A 114 0.42 17.79 22.48
N GLU A 115 -0.74 17.27 22.06
CA GLU A 115 -1.00 15.83 21.93
C GLU A 115 -0.09 15.15 20.88
N VAL A 116 0.14 15.80 19.74
CA VAL A 116 1.07 15.33 18.70
C VAL A 116 2.52 15.40 19.16
N LEU A 117 2.91 16.45 19.88
CA LEU A 117 4.27 16.57 20.43
C LEU A 117 4.51 15.58 21.58
N GLN A 118 3.51 15.31 22.42
CA GLN A 118 3.60 14.30 23.49
C GLN A 118 3.87 12.88 22.96
N LYS A 119 3.35 12.57 21.76
CA LYS A 119 3.61 11.29 21.05
C LYS A 119 5.08 11.08 20.67
N TYR A 120 5.90 12.13 20.60
CA TYR A 120 7.30 12.06 20.19
C TYR A 120 8.31 12.29 21.34
N PHE A 121 7.85 12.72 22.52
CA PHE A 121 8.73 13.15 23.62
C PHE A 121 8.62 12.34 24.93
N PHE A 122 7.68 11.39 25.07
CA PHE A 122 7.58 10.52 26.24
C PHE A 122 7.46 9.04 25.85
N ASP A 123 8.57 8.30 25.96
CA ASP A 123 8.61 6.83 26.04
C ASP A 123 9.53 6.45 27.22
N ILE A 124 8.98 6.51 28.44
CA ILE A 124 9.70 6.15 29.67
C ILE A 124 9.81 4.62 29.82
N GLU A 125 8.84 3.85 29.30
CA GLU A 125 8.89 2.37 29.30
C GLU A 125 10.03 1.82 28.43
N LEU A 126 10.39 2.49 27.33
CA LEU A 126 11.48 2.04 26.47
C LEU A 126 12.87 2.26 27.11
N LEU A 127 12.98 3.22 28.05
CA LEU A 127 14.25 3.55 28.74
C LEU A 127 14.54 2.61 29.92
N SER A 128 13.52 2.14 30.64
CA SER A 128 13.68 1.07 31.64
C SER A 128 14.00 -0.26 30.95
N GLU A 129 13.32 -0.58 29.85
CA GLU A 129 13.57 -1.77 29.04
C GLU A 129 14.98 -1.75 28.41
N THR A 130 15.45 -0.61 27.88
CA THR A 130 16.80 -0.52 27.30
C THR A 130 17.92 -0.71 28.33
N HIS A 131 17.76 -0.26 29.58
CA HIS A 131 18.75 -0.50 30.64
C HIS A 131 18.72 -1.93 31.18
N GLU A 132 17.55 -2.59 31.21
CA GLU A 132 17.46 -4.03 31.48
C GLU A 132 18.09 -4.86 30.36
N VAL A 133 17.86 -4.48 29.10
CA VAL A 133 18.48 -5.08 27.91
C VAL A 133 20.00 -4.86 27.90
N GLU A 134 20.51 -3.69 28.29
CA GLU A 134 21.96 -3.45 28.40
C GLU A 134 22.60 -4.31 29.51
N GLY A 135 21.88 -4.56 30.60
CA GLY A 135 22.28 -5.51 31.65
C GLY A 135 22.31 -6.96 31.16
N HIS A 136 21.34 -7.34 30.33
CA HIS A 136 21.23 -8.66 29.70
C HIS A 136 22.36 -8.90 28.69
N LEU A 137 22.62 -7.93 27.81
CA LEU A 137 23.69 -7.97 26.80
C LEU A 137 25.09 -8.03 27.42
N LYS A 138 25.31 -7.36 28.57
CA LYS A 138 26.56 -7.46 29.33
C LYS A 138 26.73 -8.85 29.97
N GLY A 139 25.62 -9.52 30.31
CA GLY A 139 25.59 -10.92 30.73
C GLY A 139 25.95 -11.89 29.59
N GLU A 140 25.29 -11.73 28.43
CA GLU A 140 25.56 -12.53 27.23
C GLU A 140 27.00 -12.35 26.72
N ALA A 141 27.55 -11.13 26.79
CA ALA A 141 28.94 -10.87 26.41
C ALA A 141 29.96 -11.54 27.36
N ALA A 142 29.61 -11.70 28.64
CA ALA A 142 30.44 -12.45 29.59
C ALA A 142 30.35 -13.96 29.33
N GLU A 143 29.18 -14.45 28.94
CA GLU A 143 28.94 -15.85 28.56
C GLU A 143 29.66 -16.22 27.26
N LEU A 144 29.55 -15.38 26.22
CA LEU A 144 30.28 -15.53 24.95
C LEU A 144 31.80 -15.53 25.11
N ARG A 145 32.35 -14.73 26.04
CA ARG A 145 33.79 -14.75 26.37
C ARG A 145 34.19 -16.06 27.05
N ALA A 146 33.36 -16.59 27.96
CA ALA A 146 33.61 -17.89 28.57
C ALA A 146 33.54 -19.03 27.54
N THR A 147 32.60 -18.98 26.59
CA THR A 147 32.50 -19.94 25.48
C THR A 147 33.71 -19.85 24.55
N ALA A 148 34.20 -18.65 24.24
CA ALA A 148 35.39 -18.44 23.43
C ALA A 148 36.68 -18.92 24.11
N GLU A 149 36.82 -18.75 25.42
CA GLU A 149 37.94 -19.31 26.18
C GLU A 149 37.92 -20.85 26.20
N VAL A 150 36.74 -21.46 26.37
CA VAL A 150 36.58 -22.92 26.30
C VAL A 150 36.89 -23.45 24.90
N LYS A 151 36.48 -22.74 23.84
CA LYS A 151 36.77 -23.10 22.45
C LYS A 151 38.27 -23.06 22.14
N ASN A 152 38.97 -22.02 22.60
CA ASN A 152 40.43 -21.91 22.49
C ASN A 152 41.21 -23.00 23.25
N TRP A 153 40.57 -23.72 24.17
CA TRP A 153 41.19 -24.86 24.86
C TRP A 153 40.95 -26.20 24.17
N MET A 154 40.00 -26.27 23.24
CA MET A 154 39.56 -27.52 22.60
C MET A 154 39.93 -27.61 21.11
N GLU A 155 40.38 -26.52 20.52
CA GLU A 155 40.85 -26.44 19.13
C GLU A 155 42.37 -26.22 19.09
N ASP A 156 43.06 -26.92 18.18
CA ASP A 156 44.48 -26.68 17.90
C ASP A 156 44.68 -25.40 17.06
N PRO A 157 45.94 -24.96 16.79
CA PRO A 157 46.20 -23.76 15.99
C PRO A 157 45.66 -23.80 14.54
N GLU A 158 45.24 -24.98 14.06
CA GLU A 158 44.64 -25.18 12.74
C GLU A 158 43.10 -25.26 12.81
N GLY A 159 42.51 -25.12 14.00
CA GLY A 159 41.07 -25.11 14.22
C GLY A 159 40.44 -26.50 14.26
N GLN A 160 41.23 -27.56 14.45
CA GLN A 160 40.70 -28.92 14.60
C GLN A 160 40.44 -29.27 16.07
N TRP A 161 39.30 -29.91 16.31
CA TRP A 161 38.90 -30.39 17.64
C TRP A 161 39.81 -31.55 18.07
N VAL A 162 40.50 -31.40 19.21
CA VAL A 162 41.44 -32.41 19.71
C VAL A 162 40.86 -33.11 20.94
N GLU A 163 40.78 -34.45 20.94
CA GLU A 163 40.40 -35.20 22.14
C GLU A 163 41.50 -35.10 23.23
N PRO A 164 41.17 -34.70 24.48
CA PRO A 164 42.17 -34.59 25.53
C PRO A 164 42.55 -35.98 26.07
N ALA A 165 43.85 -36.26 26.15
CA ALA A 165 44.39 -37.45 26.81
C ALA A 165 43.86 -37.57 28.25
N ALA A 166 43.55 -38.80 28.67
CA ALA A 166 42.74 -39.13 29.86
C ALA A 166 43.18 -38.46 31.18
N GLY A 167 44.44 -38.03 31.32
CA GLY A 167 44.95 -37.33 32.51
C GLY A 167 44.63 -35.83 32.60
N LEU A 168 44.18 -35.17 31.53
CA LEU A 168 43.86 -33.73 31.53
C LEU A 168 42.40 -33.40 31.92
N ARG A 169 41.52 -34.41 32.04
CA ARG A 169 40.07 -34.21 32.23
C ARG A 169 39.72 -33.61 33.60
N GLU A 170 40.42 -33.98 34.67
CA GLU A 170 40.10 -33.48 36.02
C GLU A 170 40.57 -32.04 36.26
N VAL A 171 41.76 -31.67 35.75
CA VAL A 171 42.32 -30.31 35.90
C VAL A 171 41.53 -29.29 35.08
N ASN A 172 41.01 -29.67 33.91
CA ASN A 172 40.21 -28.78 33.07
C ASN A 172 38.78 -28.59 33.60
N MET A 173 38.15 -29.62 34.18
CA MET A 173 36.82 -29.47 34.79
C MET A 173 36.80 -28.50 35.98
N ALA A 174 37.77 -28.59 36.89
CA ALA A 174 37.84 -27.70 38.05
C ALA A 174 38.01 -26.22 37.64
N ARG A 175 38.74 -25.96 36.54
CA ARG A 175 38.95 -24.60 35.99
C ARG A 175 37.69 -24.08 35.30
N ILE A 176 36.97 -24.93 34.55
CA ILE A 176 35.68 -24.59 33.94
C ILE A 176 34.64 -24.23 35.01
N ILE A 177 34.51 -25.05 36.07
CA ILE A 177 33.59 -24.79 37.19
C ILE A 177 33.92 -23.45 37.87
N THR A 178 35.22 -23.15 38.04
CA THR A 178 35.67 -21.88 38.63
C THR A 178 35.35 -20.68 37.72
N ALA A 179 35.50 -20.82 36.40
CA ALA A 179 35.19 -19.77 35.43
C ALA A 179 33.68 -19.48 35.38
N VAL A 180 32.84 -20.52 35.33
CA VAL A 180 31.38 -20.41 35.37
C VAL A 180 30.92 -19.74 36.68
N SER A 181 31.47 -20.16 37.82
CA SER A 181 31.13 -19.56 39.12
C SER A 181 31.47 -18.06 39.22
N ARG A 182 32.57 -17.63 38.58
CA ARG A 182 32.94 -16.19 38.52
C ARG A 182 32.03 -15.40 37.60
N ALA A 183 31.64 -15.98 36.45
CA ALA A 183 30.71 -15.35 35.52
C ALA A 183 29.35 -15.11 36.18
N GLU A 184 28.82 -16.11 36.91
CA GLU A 184 27.57 -15.98 37.66
C GLU A 184 27.64 -14.91 38.75
N ALA A 185 28.74 -14.82 39.50
CA ALA A 185 28.90 -13.81 40.55
C ALA A 185 28.95 -12.38 39.97
N SER A 186 29.57 -12.22 38.81
CA SER A 186 29.64 -10.95 38.09
C SER A 186 28.25 -10.52 37.57
N ALA A 187 27.50 -11.45 36.96
CA ALA A 187 26.13 -11.21 36.48
C ALA A 187 25.17 -10.79 37.62
N ARG A 188 25.26 -11.43 38.79
CA ARG A 188 24.46 -11.07 39.98
C ARG A 188 24.81 -9.69 40.55
N THR A 189 26.03 -9.22 40.35
CA THR A 189 26.48 -7.90 40.79
C THR A 189 26.00 -6.82 39.83
N ALA A 190 26.11 -7.04 38.52
CA ALA A 190 25.57 -6.17 37.49
C ALA A 190 24.05 -5.99 37.61
N GLY A 191 23.30 -7.07 37.83
CA GLY A 191 21.85 -7.00 38.04
C GLY A 191 21.44 -6.25 39.32
N ARG A 192 22.29 -6.21 40.35
CA ARG A 192 22.03 -5.38 41.55
C ARG A 192 22.28 -3.90 41.30
N MET A 193 23.31 -3.54 40.52
CA MET A 193 23.58 -2.16 40.13
C MET A 193 22.50 -1.60 39.20
N ALA A 194 22.00 -2.40 38.25
CA ALA A 194 20.91 -1.99 37.35
C ALA A 194 19.62 -1.67 38.12
N ARG A 195 19.23 -2.52 39.08
CA ARG A 195 18.06 -2.27 39.95
C ARG A 195 18.21 -1.03 40.83
N ALA A 196 19.41 -0.78 41.34
CA ALA A 196 19.69 0.42 42.13
C ALA A 196 19.62 1.70 41.28
N ALA A 197 20.10 1.65 40.03
CA ALA A 197 19.99 2.77 39.09
C ALA A 197 18.54 3.04 38.68
N ALA A 198 17.74 1.99 38.39
CA ALA A 198 16.33 2.13 38.07
C ALA A 198 15.54 2.80 39.22
N ALA A 199 15.78 2.38 40.46
CA ALA A 199 15.14 2.99 41.63
C ALA A 199 15.51 4.48 41.83
N ALA A 200 16.76 4.86 41.54
CA ALA A 200 17.19 6.26 41.62
C ALA A 200 16.56 7.13 40.52
N PHE A 201 16.37 6.59 39.31
CA PHE A 201 15.69 7.29 38.21
C PHE A 201 14.18 7.45 38.45
N GLU A 202 13.54 6.46 39.07
CA GLU A 202 12.12 6.52 39.45
C GLU A 202 11.88 7.63 40.51
N GLU A 203 12.79 7.78 41.47
CA GLU A 203 12.77 8.86 42.46
C GLU A 203 12.93 10.25 41.80
N GLU A 204 13.84 10.39 40.83
CA GLU A 204 14.05 11.65 40.09
C GLU A 204 12.87 11.99 39.15
N ALA A 205 12.22 10.97 38.57
CA ALA A 205 11.02 11.14 37.74
C ALA A 205 9.82 11.64 38.56
N HIS A 206 9.65 11.15 39.79
CA HIS A 206 8.61 11.65 40.70
C HIS A 206 8.82 13.13 41.06
N VAL A 207 10.08 13.53 41.32
CA VAL A 207 10.42 14.95 41.58
C VAL A 207 10.09 15.85 40.39
N LEU A 208 10.38 15.41 39.16
CA LEU A 208 10.08 16.16 37.94
C LEU A 208 8.57 16.24 37.65
N GLN A 209 7.82 15.18 37.95
CA GLN A 209 6.37 15.16 37.82
C GLN A 209 5.69 16.13 38.80
N ASP A 210 6.18 16.19 40.03
CA ASP A 210 5.70 17.15 41.05
C ASP A 210 6.01 18.60 40.65
N GLN A 211 7.20 18.88 40.09
CA GLN A 211 7.56 20.19 39.56
C GLN A 211 6.66 20.62 38.38
N LEU A 212 6.28 19.68 37.51
CA LEU A 212 5.38 19.94 36.38
C LEU A 212 3.93 20.19 36.82
N ILE A 213 3.48 19.53 37.89
CA ILE A 213 2.19 19.78 38.52
C ILE A 213 2.17 21.18 39.14
N GLU A 214 3.25 21.59 39.82
CA GLU A 214 3.38 22.93 40.40
C GLU A 214 3.38 24.02 39.31
N LEU A 215 4.06 23.80 38.19
CA LEU A 215 4.08 24.70 37.02
C LEU A 215 2.70 24.83 36.35
N ARG A 216 1.95 23.72 36.24
CA ARG A 216 0.57 23.72 35.74
C ARG A 216 -0.34 24.55 36.63
N ASP A 217 -0.20 24.43 37.94
CA ASP A 217 -1.06 25.09 38.92
C ASP A 217 -0.74 26.60 38.99
N GLN A 218 0.53 27.00 38.82
CA GLN A 218 0.94 28.40 38.64
C GLN A 218 0.35 29.07 37.38
N LEU A 219 0.10 28.28 36.32
CA LEU A 219 -0.48 28.77 35.06
C LEU A 219 -2.02 28.84 35.08
N CYS A 220 -2.68 28.36 36.15
CA CYS A 220 -4.14 28.27 36.26
C CYS A 220 -4.78 29.24 37.28
N GLU A 221 -4.03 30.13 37.93
CA GLU A 221 -4.60 31.14 38.85
C GLU A 221 -5.28 32.31 38.08
N PRO A 222 -6.57 32.61 38.32
CA PRO A 222 -7.26 33.73 37.70
C PRO A 222 -7.03 35.05 38.46
N GLU A 223 -6.60 36.11 37.78
CA GLU A 223 -6.44 37.46 38.34
C GLU A 223 -7.75 37.99 38.99
N LYS A 224 -7.72 38.30 40.29
CA LYS A 224 -8.78 39.05 40.99
C LYS A 224 -8.32 40.47 41.36
N GLY A 225 -8.79 41.43 40.57
CA GLY A 225 -9.45 42.69 40.97
C GLY A 225 -8.79 43.66 41.98
N LYS A 226 -8.42 44.85 41.49
CA LYS A 226 -8.41 46.09 42.30
C LYS A 226 -9.78 46.78 42.18
N GLY A 227 -10.46 46.95 43.32
CA GLY A 227 -11.78 47.58 43.41
C GLY A 227 -11.77 49.10 43.53
N LYS A 228 -12.97 49.67 43.35
CA LYS A 228 -13.54 50.95 43.86
C LYS A 228 -14.92 51.05 43.16
N GLY A 229 -16.05 51.38 43.74
CA GLY A 229 -16.49 51.85 45.05
C GLY A 229 -17.92 52.38 44.82
N LYS A 230 -18.87 52.02 45.69
CA LYS A 230 -20.28 52.43 45.62
C LYS A 230 -20.46 53.96 45.65
N GLY A 231 -21.47 54.47 44.96
CA GLY A 231 -22.01 55.82 45.17
C GLY A 231 -23.29 56.11 44.38
N LYS A 232 -24.43 56.22 45.08
CA LYS A 232 -25.77 56.58 44.58
C LYS A 232 -25.83 58.03 44.06
N GLY A 233 -26.71 58.31 43.10
CA GLY A 233 -27.17 59.67 42.77
C GLY A 233 -28.32 59.69 41.75
N LYS A 234 -29.43 60.34 42.11
CA LYS A 234 -30.70 60.53 41.38
C LYS A 234 -30.57 61.40 40.11
N SER A 235 -31.48 61.26 39.14
CA SER A 235 -32.56 62.22 38.78
C SER A 235 -33.11 62.00 37.35
N GLU A 236 -34.31 62.55 37.13
CA GLU A 236 -35.37 62.21 36.16
C GLU A 236 -35.19 62.76 34.73
N SER A 237 -36.23 62.49 33.89
CA SER A 237 -36.65 63.07 32.60
C SER A 237 -36.22 62.32 31.34
N GLU A 238 -37.00 62.18 30.27
CA GLU A 238 -38.42 62.39 29.93
C GLU A 238 -38.64 61.59 28.62
N GLU A 239 -39.85 61.10 28.37
CA GLU A 239 -40.37 60.65 27.06
C GLU A 239 -40.40 61.83 26.05
N PRO A 240 -40.55 61.68 24.69
CA PRO A 240 -41.65 60.91 24.07
C PRO A 240 -41.48 60.38 22.61
N GLY A 241 -42.50 59.64 22.17
CA GLY A 241 -43.10 59.75 20.81
C GLY A 241 -42.67 58.67 19.79
N ASN A 242 -43.44 57.64 19.41
CA ASN A 242 -44.79 57.50 18.83
C ASN A 242 -44.80 57.34 17.28
N GLY A 243 -45.67 56.44 16.77
CA GLY A 243 -46.08 56.30 15.35
C GLY A 243 -45.68 54.96 14.70
N LYS A 244 -46.44 53.85 14.66
CA LYS A 244 -47.81 53.51 14.18
C LYS A 244 -48.01 53.50 12.64
N GLY A 245 -48.50 52.36 12.11
CA GLY A 245 -49.29 52.22 10.87
C GLY A 245 -48.79 51.11 9.93
N LYS A 246 -49.30 49.87 9.93
CA LYS A 246 -50.57 49.30 9.41
C LYS A 246 -50.80 49.41 7.89
N GLY A 247 -51.07 48.27 7.24
CA GLY A 247 -51.73 48.17 5.94
C GLY A 247 -51.75 46.73 5.40
N GLU A 248 -52.93 46.11 5.40
CA GLU A 248 -53.28 44.76 4.95
C GLU A 248 -53.96 44.82 3.54
N PRO A 249 -54.57 43.77 2.93
CA PRO A 249 -54.33 43.37 1.54
C PRO A 249 -55.57 43.41 0.60
N ALA A 250 -55.43 42.88 -0.63
CA ALA A 250 -56.39 42.02 -1.39
C ALA A 250 -56.68 42.38 -2.87
N GLU A 251 -56.64 41.32 -3.70
CA GLU A 251 -57.59 40.90 -4.76
C GLU A 251 -57.68 41.48 -6.20
N SER A 252 -58.23 40.58 -7.07
CA SER A 252 -58.73 40.67 -8.47
C SER A 252 -57.73 40.34 -9.59
N GLU A 253 -58.04 39.65 -10.71
CA GLU A 253 -59.28 39.04 -11.23
C GLU A 253 -58.93 38.11 -12.45
N ASP A 254 -59.96 37.39 -12.92
CA ASP A 254 -60.05 36.28 -13.88
C ASP A 254 -59.69 36.50 -15.36
N GLY A 255 -59.58 35.39 -16.11
CA GLY A 255 -59.72 35.36 -17.58
C GLY A 255 -59.68 33.96 -18.21
N LYS A 256 -60.87 33.41 -18.51
CA LYS A 256 -61.17 32.12 -19.19
C LYS A 256 -60.88 32.12 -20.71
N GLY A 257 -60.76 30.91 -21.29
CA GLY A 257 -61.01 30.63 -22.72
C GLY A 257 -60.98 29.14 -23.07
N GLU A 258 -62.14 28.59 -23.46
CA GLU A 258 -62.46 27.18 -23.76
C GLU A 258 -62.29 26.80 -25.25
N GLY A 259 -62.38 25.48 -25.55
CA GLY A 259 -62.68 24.88 -26.87
C GLY A 259 -61.98 23.52 -27.07
N GLU A 260 -62.59 22.38 -26.72
CA GLU A 260 -63.39 21.46 -27.57
C GLU A 260 -62.64 20.89 -28.79
N GLN A 261 -62.75 19.64 -29.26
CA GLN A 261 -63.36 18.33 -28.94
C GLN A 261 -62.82 17.40 -30.06
N ALA A 262 -62.63 16.10 -29.80
CA ALA A 262 -63.06 14.97 -30.66
C ALA A 262 -62.26 13.67 -30.43
N GLU A 263 -63.02 12.58 -30.40
CA GLU A 263 -62.71 11.19 -30.09
C GLU A 263 -62.03 10.44 -31.26
N HIS A 264 -61.19 9.43 -30.98
CA HIS A 264 -61.43 8.01 -31.32
C HIS A 264 -60.27 7.08 -30.93
N GLU A 265 -60.67 5.86 -30.58
CA GLU A 265 -59.90 4.66 -30.22
C GLU A 265 -58.85 4.22 -31.26
N ASN A 266 -57.68 3.74 -30.80
CA ASN A 266 -57.31 2.31 -30.77
C ASN A 266 -55.83 2.11 -30.41
N GLY A 267 -55.58 1.06 -29.62
CA GLY A 267 -54.27 0.77 -29.04
C GLY A 267 -53.24 0.20 -30.01
N LYS A 268 -51.98 0.33 -29.61
CA LYS A 268 -50.95 -0.74 -29.65
C LYS A 268 -49.69 -0.24 -28.99
N GLY A 269 -49.29 -0.94 -27.92
CA GLY A 269 -48.07 -0.66 -27.19
C GLY A 269 -46.81 -0.97 -27.99
N LYS A 270 -45.83 -0.08 -27.86
CA LYS A 270 -44.40 -0.34 -27.96
C LYS A 270 -43.71 0.59 -26.97
N GLY A 271 -43.15 0.03 -25.90
CA GLY A 271 -42.28 0.75 -24.98
C GLY A 271 -40.88 0.82 -25.56
N GLU A 272 -40.41 2.04 -25.79
CA GLU A 272 -39.00 2.40 -25.98
C GLU A 272 -38.33 2.60 -24.60
N PRO A 273 -36.99 2.44 -24.52
CA PRO A 273 -36.26 2.38 -23.26
C PRO A 273 -36.02 3.77 -22.65
N ALA A 274 -36.13 3.83 -21.32
CA ALA A 274 -35.98 5.04 -20.51
C ALA A 274 -34.54 5.57 -20.46
N GLU A 275 -34.43 6.89 -20.68
CA GLU A 275 -33.27 7.73 -20.40
C GLU A 275 -32.99 7.84 -18.88
N PRO A 276 -31.74 8.11 -18.45
CA PRO A 276 -31.42 8.31 -17.04
C PRO A 276 -31.74 9.76 -16.60
N GLU A 277 -32.74 9.90 -15.73
CA GLU A 277 -33.10 11.16 -15.06
C GLU A 277 -32.03 11.63 -14.07
N LYS A 278 -31.52 12.84 -14.30
CA LYS A 278 -30.77 13.64 -13.33
C LYS A 278 -31.74 14.29 -12.34
N GLY A 279 -31.77 13.80 -11.10
CA GLY A 279 -32.51 14.42 -10.01
C GLY A 279 -31.85 15.72 -9.54
N LYS A 280 -32.51 16.86 -9.79
CA LYS A 280 -32.25 18.16 -9.18
C LYS A 280 -32.77 18.17 -7.74
N GLY A 281 -31.88 18.23 -6.75
CA GLY A 281 -32.19 18.64 -5.38
C GLY A 281 -31.78 20.10 -5.17
N LYS A 282 -32.75 20.98 -4.90
CA LYS A 282 -32.51 22.38 -4.50
C LYS A 282 -31.82 22.40 -3.13
N GLY A 283 -30.60 22.93 -3.07
CA GLY A 283 -29.92 23.33 -1.85
C GLY A 283 -29.88 24.86 -1.79
N GLU A 284 -30.15 25.38 -0.59
CA GLU A 284 -30.29 26.79 -0.26
C GLU A 284 -29.03 27.61 -0.57
N GLU A 285 -29.26 28.86 -0.99
CA GLU A 285 -28.28 29.86 -1.35
C GLU A 285 -27.40 30.27 -0.14
N ALA A 286 -26.08 30.13 -0.30
CA ALA A 286 -25.12 30.96 0.41
C ALA A 286 -24.33 31.72 -0.66
N GLU A 287 -24.53 33.03 -0.72
CA GLU A 287 -23.71 33.94 -1.50
C GLU A 287 -22.25 33.78 -1.07
N HIS A 288 -21.38 33.35 -1.99
CA HIS A 288 -19.94 33.55 -1.82
C HIS A 288 -19.29 34.06 -3.10
N GLU A 289 -18.44 35.04 -2.84
CA GLU A 289 -17.79 36.02 -3.68
C GLU A 289 -16.97 35.42 -4.83
N LYS A 290 -17.09 36.00 -6.03
CA LYS A 290 -16.28 35.67 -7.21
C LYS A 290 -14.80 36.02 -6.97
N GLY A 291 -13.99 35.04 -6.58
CA GLY A 291 -12.53 35.12 -6.61
C GLY A 291 -11.96 34.57 -7.92
N LYS A 292 -11.23 35.40 -8.67
CA LYS A 292 -10.48 35.00 -9.87
C LYS A 292 -9.37 34.00 -9.51
N GLY A 293 -9.34 32.85 -10.20
CA GLY A 293 -8.33 31.78 -10.06
C GLY A 293 -6.90 32.16 -10.46
N LYS A 294 -6.24 33.02 -9.67
CA LYS A 294 -4.80 33.27 -9.72
C LYS A 294 -4.10 33.13 -8.36
N GLY A 295 -4.79 32.64 -7.32
CA GLY A 295 -4.31 32.64 -5.94
C GLY A 295 -3.90 31.29 -5.35
N GLU A 296 -4.46 30.16 -5.82
CA GLU A 296 -4.39 28.90 -5.06
C GLU A 296 -3.00 28.25 -5.00
N GLU A 297 -2.14 28.44 -6.02
CA GLU A 297 -0.80 27.85 -6.02
C GLU A 297 0.19 28.56 -5.06
N ALA A 298 -0.02 29.85 -4.79
CA ALA A 298 0.83 30.63 -3.88
C ALA A 298 0.54 30.30 -2.41
N GLU A 299 -0.68 29.87 -2.08
CA GLU A 299 -1.12 29.63 -0.70
C GLU A 299 -0.37 28.46 -0.02
N HIS A 300 0.03 27.44 -0.77
CA HIS A 300 0.70 26.27 -0.21
C HIS A 300 2.14 26.56 0.27
N ALA A 301 2.92 27.33 -0.49
CA ALA A 301 4.30 27.65 -0.12
C ALA A 301 4.36 28.67 1.04
N THR A 302 3.40 29.60 1.10
CA THR A 302 3.27 30.52 2.24
C THR A 302 2.88 29.77 3.51
N ALA A 303 1.95 28.81 3.44
CA ALA A 303 1.58 27.99 4.60
C ALA A 303 2.75 27.16 5.15
N VAL A 304 3.59 26.58 4.27
CA VAL A 304 4.81 25.86 4.68
C VAL A 304 5.79 26.79 5.40
N GLN A 305 5.95 28.02 4.91
CA GLN A 305 6.81 29.03 5.51
C GLN A 305 6.31 29.45 6.90
N ASP A 306 5.01 29.76 7.04
CA ASP A 306 4.40 30.18 8.31
C ASP A 306 4.57 29.10 9.39
N LEU A 307 4.33 27.83 9.03
CA LEU A 307 4.52 26.69 9.95
C LEU A 307 5.97 26.52 10.36
N ALA A 308 6.89 26.62 9.41
CA ALA A 308 8.32 26.51 9.69
C ALA A 308 8.81 27.67 10.58
N GLU A 309 8.35 28.90 10.35
CA GLU A 309 8.66 30.05 11.20
C GLU A 309 8.10 29.87 12.62
N ALA A 310 6.86 29.40 12.76
CA ALA A 310 6.28 29.08 14.06
C ALA A 310 7.07 28.00 14.81
N ALA A 311 7.52 26.96 14.11
CA ALA A 311 8.35 25.89 14.69
C ALA A 311 9.72 26.42 15.16
N VAL A 312 10.39 27.23 14.33
CA VAL A 312 11.67 27.86 14.67
C VAL A 312 11.52 28.82 15.85
N HIS A 313 10.48 29.64 15.88
CA HIS A 313 10.15 30.51 17.02
C HIS A 313 9.82 29.73 18.29
N SER A 314 9.28 28.52 18.16
CA SER A 314 9.05 27.60 19.29
C SER A 314 10.33 26.91 19.79
N GLY A 315 11.48 27.22 19.19
CA GLY A 315 12.80 26.76 19.63
C GLY A 315 13.38 25.60 18.82
N VAL A 316 12.75 25.18 17.73
CA VAL A 316 13.27 24.13 16.86
C VAL A 316 14.46 24.67 16.06
N LYS A 317 15.60 23.97 16.11
CA LYS A 317 16.88 24.38 15.48
C LYS A 317 17.31 23.50 14.31
N GLN A 318 16.36 22.83 13.66
CA GLN A 318 16.66 22.01 12.49
C GLN A 318 16.92 22.94 11.29
N LYS A 319 18.03 22.68 10.58
CA LYS A 319 18.47 23.50 9.44
C LYS A 319 17.41 23.59 8.33
N ASP A 320 16.68 22.51 8.09
CA ASP A 320 15.66 22.47 7.03
C ASP A 320 14.46 23.34 7.39
N LEU A 321 14.02 23.30 8.66
CA LEU A 321 12.96 24.19 9.16
C LEU A 321 13.42 25.65 9.21
N GLU A 322 14.69 25.92 9.55
CA GLU A 322 15.25 27.25 9.45
C GLU A 322 15.28 27.75 8.00
N ALA A 323 15.59 26.88 7.03
CA ALA A 323 15.57 27.22 5.61
C ALA A 323 14.14 27.48 5.12
N LEU A 324 13.18 26.61 5.46
CA LEU A 324 11.76 26.79 5.13
C LEU A 324 11.16 28.03 5.80
N SER A 325 11.61 28.41 7.00
CA SER A 325 11.16 29.63 7.66
C SER A 325 11.60 30.92 6.95
N ARG A 326 12.66 30.85 6.12
CA ARG A 326 13.23 31.99 5.39
C ARG A 326 12.57 32.25 4.05
N LEU A 327 11.70 31.35 3.57
CA LEU A 327 11.02 31.49 2.29
C LEU A 327 10.32 32.86 2.19
N GLY A 328 10.41 33.50 1.02
CA GLY A 328 9.82 34.82 0.82
C GLY A 328 10.32 35.88 1.81
N ALA A 329 11.58 35.78 2.24
CA ALA A 329 12.19 36.65 3.25
C ALA A 329 11.45 36.62 4.61
N HIS A 330 11.20 35.41 5.12
CA HIS A 330 10.39 35.15 6.31
C HIS A 330 8.94 35.63 6.13
N GLY A 331 8.29 35.21 5.04
CA GLY A 331 6.89 35.52 4.76
C GLY A 331 6.61 36.97 4.35
N LYS A 332 7.59 37.88 4.44
CA LYS A 332 7.46 39.29 4.05
C LYS A 332 7.17 39.50 2.57
N SER A 333 7.45 38.51 1.73
CA SER A 333 7.18 38.51 0.29
C SER A 333 6.54 37.17 -0.11
N PRO A 334 5.24 36.97 0.17
CA PRO A 334 4.53 35.71 -0.08
C PRO A 334 4.65 35.21 -1.52
N GLN A 335 4.65 36.12 -2.50
CA GLN A 335 4.81 35.83 -3.92
C GLN A 335 6.15 35.16 -4.27
N ASN A 336 7.15 35.27 -3.41
CA ASN A 336 8.46 34.65 -3.59
C ASN A 336 8.59 33.29 -2.89
N CYS A 337 7.69 32.96 -1.94
CA CYS A 337 7.80 31.73 -1.16
C CYS A 337 7.86 30.48 -2.03
N GLN A 338 7.05 30.41 -3.10
CA GLN A 338 7.04 29.27 -4.02
C GLN A 338 8.37 29.12 -4.78
N ARG A 339 8.87 30.22 -5.36
CA ARG A 339 10.16 30.21 -6.06
C ARG A 339 11.28 29.78 -5.10
N ASP A 340 11.28 30.33 -3.89
CA ASP A 340 12.30 30.02 -2.87
C ASP A 340 12.18 28.56 -2.40
N LEU A 341 10.96 28.02 -2.28
CA LEU A 341 10.71 26.63 -1.90
C LEU A 341 11.23 25.68 -2.98
N ILE A 342 10.92 25.97 -4.25
CA ILE A 342 11.46 25.24 -5.40
C ILE A 342 12.98 25.31 -5.38
N SER A 343 13.55 26.50 -5.18
CA SER A 343 15.00 26.69 -5.17
C SER A 343 15.72 26.09 -3.95
N SER A 344 14.99 25.73 -2.89
CA SER A 344 15.58 25.17 -1.66
C SER A 344 15.40 23.66 -1.56
N CYS A 345 14.21 23.17 -1.92
CA CYS A 345 13.83 21.76 -1.77
C CYS A 345 13.94 20.95 -3.05
N PHE A 346 14.06 21.60 -4.21
CA PHE A 346 14.07 20.95 -5.52
C PHE A 346 15.38 21.20 -6.28
N VAL A 347 16.46 21.52 -5.57
CA VAL A 347 17.83 21.55 -6.10
C VAL A 347 18.44 20.17 -5.95
N ASP A 348 19.06 19.66 -7.02
CA ASP A 348 19.69 18.34 -7.08
C ASP A 348 18.74 17.18 -6.72
N LEU A 349 17.48 17.28 -7.17
CA LEU A 349 16.54 16.17 -7.04
C LEU A 349 17.11 14.93 -7.71
N PHE A 350 17.04 13.84 -6.96
CA PHE A 350 17.37 12.51 -7.41
C PHE A 350 16.24 11.93 -8.29
N SER A 351 15.96 12.55 -9.43
CA SER A 351 14.97 12.06 -10.39
C SER A 351 15.58 12.02 -11.81
N PRO A 352 15.10 11.11 -12.68
CA PRO A 352 15.52 11.11 -14.06
C PRO A 352 15.05 12.38 -14.76
N ALA A 353 15.77 12.78 -15.81
CA ALA A 353 15.36 13.90 -16.64
C ALA A 353 13.99 13.62 -17.26
N VAL A 354 13.09 14.60 -17.16
CA VAL A 354 11.77 14.52 -17.80
C VAL A 354 11.96 14.53 -19.32
N SER A 355 11.40 13.52 -19.98
CA SER A 355 11.36 13.45 -21.44
C SER A 355 10.02 13.99 -21.95
N VAL A 356 10.04 14.56 -23.16
CA VAL A 356 8.86 15.18 -23.78
C VAL A 356 8.58 14.52 -25.12
N PHE A 357 7.30 14.23 -25.38
CA PHE A 357 6.80 13.80 -26.69
C PHE A 357 5.44 14.45 -26.95
N LYS A 358 4.90 14.32 -28.17
CA LYS A 358 3.59 14.89 -28.50
C LYS A 358 2.47 13.87 -28.35
N ALA A 359 1.37 14.26 -27.71
CA ALA A 359 0.15 13.48 -27.65
C ALA A 359 -1.06 14.35 -28.04
N PRO A 360 -2.14 13.76 -28.60
CA PRO A 360 -3.36 14.49 -28.90
C PRO A 360 -4.14 14.75 -27.61
N TYR A 361 -4.71 15.95 -27.49
CA TYR A 361 -5.59 16.36 -26.40
C TYR A 361 -6.77 17.16 -26.94
N LYS A 362 -7.91 17.06 -26.27
CA LYS A 362 -9.11 17.85 -26.55
C LYS A 362 -9.02 19.20 -25.86
N PHE A 363 -9.16 20.26 -26.64
CA PHE A 363 -9.21 21.63 -26.16
C PHE A 363 -10.59 22.22 -26.42
N LEU A 364 -11.18 22.80 -25.37
CA LEU A 364 -12.39 23.59 -25.49
C LEU A 364 -12.04 24.98 -26.00
N ASP A 365 -12.55 25.33 -27.17
CA ASP A 365 -12.57 26.70 -27.64
C ASP A 365 -13.58 27.49 -26.81
N LYS A 366 -13.12 28.55 -26.14
CA LYS A 366 -13.94 29.31 -25.19
C LYS A 366 -14.98 30.20 -25.85
N ASP A 367 -14.76 30.57 -27.10
CA ASP A 367 -15.62 31.51 -27.81
C ASP A 367 -16.74 30.78 -28.55
N THR A 368 -16.45 29.59 -29.08
CA THR A 368 -17.41 28.75 -29.82
C THR A 368 -18.03 27.65 -28.97
N GLY A 369 -17.35 27.20 -27.92
CA GLY A 369 -17.72 26.00 -27.15
C GLY A 369 -17.34 24.69 -27.84
N ASP A 370 -16.70 24.74 -29.01
CA ASP A 370 -16.30 23.56 -29.77
C ASP A 370 -15.09 22.87 -29.15
N GLN A 371 -15.07 21.54 -29.19
CA GLN A 371 -13.90 20.75 -28.83
C GLN A 371 -13.04 20.46 -30.06
N THR A 372 -11.76 20.80 -29.99
CA THR A 372 -10.78 20.53 -31.05
C THR A 372 -9.63 19.68 -30.52
N THR A 373 -9.25 18.65 -31.25
CA THR A 373 -8.08 17.83 -30.90
C THR A 373 -6.81 18.51 -31.42
N LYS A 374 -5.84 18.73 -30.53
CA LYS A 374 -4.53 19.30 -30.87
C LYS A 374 -3.42 18.46 -30.27
N TRP A 375 -2.31 18.36 -31.00
CA TRP A 375 -1.10 17.68 -30.51
C TRP A 375 -0.30 18.64 -29.64
N HIS A 376 -0.09 18.26 -28.38
CA HIS A 376 0.66 19.03 -27.41
C HIS A 376 1.78 18.22 -26.78
N ASP A 377 2.80 18.93 -26.33
CA ASP A 377 3.90 18.37 -25.58
C ASP A 377 3.37 17.80 -24.25
N THR A 378 3.67 16.52 -24.01
CA THR A 378 3.40 15.79 -22.78
C THR A 378 4.69 15.25 -22.20
N HIS A 379 4.69 15.01 -20.90
CA HIS A 379 5.87 14.69 -20.11
C HIS A 379 5.84 13.23 -19.67
N VAL A 380 7.00 12.59 -19.70
CA VAL A 380 7.19 11.21 -19.23
C VAL A 380 8.52 11.06 -18.51
N LEU A 381 8.47 10.30 -17.43
CA LEU A 381 9.62 9.79 -16.71
C LEU A 381 9.75 8.32 -17.08
N TYR A 382 10.67 8.00 -17.99
CA TYR A 382 10.73 6.65 -18.51
C TYR A 382 11.17 5.65 -17.42
N PRO A 383 10.49 4.50 -17.28
CA PRO A 383 10.87 3.45 -16.34
C PRO A 383 12.36 3.05 -16.37
N HIS A 384 12.97 2.97 -17.56
CA HIS A 384 14.39 2.61 -17.66
C HIS A 384 15.33 3.71 -17.14
N ASP A 385 14.95 4.99 -17.23
CA ASP A 385 15.74 6.08 -16.67
C ASP A 385 15.65 6.16 -15.16
N TRP A 386 14.50 5.79 -14.58
CA TRP A 386 14.39 5.61 -13.14
C TRP A 386 15.44 4.61 -12.65
N PHE A 387 15.56 3.44 -13.30
CA PHE A 387 16.58 2.45 -12.96
C PHE A 387 18.02 2.99 -13.12
N VAL A 388 18.28 3.76 -14.17
CA VAL A 388 19.59 4.42 -14.37
C VAL A 388 19.88 5.41 -13.24
N ALA A 389 18.89 6.20 -12.81
CA ALA A 389 19.03 7.12 -11.70
C ALA A 389 19.31 6.36 -10.39
N LEU A 390 18.47 5.36 -10.06
CA LEU A 390 18.61 4.44 -8.91
C LEU A 390 20.01 3.84 -8.82
N ASP A 391 20.54 3.35 -9.93
CA ASP A 391 21.89 2.76 -9.99
C ASP A 391 23.01 3.79 -9.78
N LYS A 392 22.84 5.01 -10.30
CA LYS A 392 23.83 6.09 -10.18
C LYS A 392 23.94 6.64 -8.76
N ALA A 393 22.84 6.69 -7.99
CA ALA A 393 22.89 7.11 -6.59
C ALA A 393 22.97 5.95 -5.60
N SER A 394 23.22 4.73 -6.06
CA SER A 394 23.34 3.56 -5.19
C SER A 394 22.11 3.33 -4.30
N LEU A 395 20.91 3.55 -4.85
CA LEU A 395 19.63 3.39 -4.16
C LEU A 395 18.85 2.13 -4.59
N THR A 396 19.43 1.31 -5.48
CA THR A 396 18.82 0.08 -5.98
C THR A 396 18.47 -0.89 -4.87
N ASP A 397 19.39 -1.20 -3.96
CA ASP A 397 19.14 -2.21 -2.92
C ASP A 397 18.01 -1.77 -1.97
N ARG A 398 17.96 -0.48 -1.62
CA ARG A 398 16.94 0.08 -0.73
C ARG A 398 15.55 0.11 -1.37
N LEU A 399 15.45 0.51 -2.64
CA LEU A 399 14.16 0.81 -3.28
C LEU A 399 13.67 -0.29 -4.22
N LEU A 400 14.57 -1.15 -4.69
CA LEU A 400 14.28 -2.23 -5.62
C LEU A 400 14.45 -3.63 -5.02
N GLY A 401 15.15 -3.75 -3.89
CA GLY A 401 15.53 -5.02 -3.27
C GLY A 401 16.98 -5.40 -3.58
N THR A 402 17.57 -6.20 -2.70
CA THR A 402 18.95 -6.70 -2.87
C THR A 402 19.02 -7.84 -3.89
N THR A 403 20.23 -8.21 -4.32
CA THR A 403 20.42 -9.39 -5.18
C THR A 403 19.89 -10.68 -4.50
N ASP A 404 20.02 -10.79 -3.17
CA ASP A 404 19.54 -11.94 -2.42
C ASP A 404 18.00 -11.99 -2.35
N ASP A 405 17.35 -10.83 -2.23
CA ASP A 405 15.89 -10.73 -2.26
C ASP A 405 15.35 -11.16 -3.63
N ILE A 406 16.00 -10.69 -4.70
CA ILE A 406 15.64 -11.02 -6.08
C ILE A 406 15.82 -12.52 -6.34
N ASP A 407 16.99 -13.08 -5.98
CA ASP A 407 17.26 -14.51 -6.12
C ASP A 407 16.27 -15.36 -5.32
N SER A 408 15.97 -14.97 -4.08
CA SER A 408 14.98 -15.63 -3.23
C SER A 408 13.59 -15.62 -3.87
N PHE A 409 13.16 -14.48 -4.40
CA PHE A 409 11.89 -14.36 -5.11
C PHE A 409 11.79 -15.33 -6.28
N TRP A 410 12.82 -15.40 -7.13
CA TRP A 410 12.80 -16.25 -8.32
C TRP A 410 12.88 -17.73 -8.00
N LYS A 411 13.66 -18.13 -6.98
CA LYS A 411 13.69 -19.51 -6.46
C LYS A 411 12.33 -19.97 -5.96
N TRP A 412 11.51 -19.04 -5.50
CA TRP A 412 10.16 -19.32 -5.00
C TRP A 412 9.13 -19.49 -6.13
N GLN A 413 9.44 -19.06 -7.35
CA GLN A 413 8.50 -19.17 -8.47
C GLN A 413 8.45 -20.60 -9.00
N LYS A 414 7.25 -21.19 -8.97
CA LYS A 414 7.01 -22.52 -9.54
C LYS A 414 6.99 -22.46 -11.07
N ILE A 415 7.55 -23.48 -11.71
CA ILE A 415 7.63 -23.56 -13.18
C ILE A 415 6.26 -23.67 -13.87
N ASP A 416 5.25 -24.14 -13.14
CA ASP A 416 3.85 -24.22 -13.58
C ASP A 416 3.08 -22.90 -13.41
N ASN A 417 3.72 -21.85 -12.89
CA ASN A 417 3.12 -20.53 -12.81
C ASN A 417 2.69 -20.07 -14.23
N PRO A 418 1.41 -19.67 -14.42
CA PRO A 418 0.88 -19.35 -15.73
C PRO A 418 1.58 -18.16 -16.42
N LYS A 419 2.34 -17.34 -15.67
CA LYS A 419 3.18 -16.26 -16.24
C LYS A 419 4.34 -16.80 -17.10
N PHE A 420 4.81 -18.03 -16.83
CA PHE A 420 5.88 -18.69 -17.61
C PHE A 420 5.37 -19.46 -18.83
N PHE A 421 4.07 -19.72 -18.93
CA PHE A 421 3.51 -20.58 -19.98
C PHE A 421 3.76 -20.01 -21.38
N ARG A 422 4.62 -20.70 -22.15
CA ARG A 422 5.02 -20.33 -23.53
C ARG A 422 5.47 -18.87 -23.66
N ASN A 423 6.15 -18.37 -22.64
CA ASN A 423 6.63 -17.00 -22.59
C ASN A 423 8.10 -16.96 -23.00
N ALA A 424 8.34 -16.61 -24.27
CA ALA A 424 9.67 -16.60 -24.89
C ALA A 424 10.71 -15.72 -24.15
N PHE A 425 10.27 -14.75 -23.34
CA PHE A 425 11.18 -13.93 -22.55
C PHE A 425 11.90 -14.73 -21.46
N TYR A 426 11.19 -15.66 -20.81
CA TYR A 426 11.75 -16.49 -19.74
C TYR A 426 12.43 -17.75 -20.27
N GLU A 427 12.13 -18.16 -21.51
CA GLU A 427 12.75 -19.33 -22.15
C GLU A 427 14.25 -19.10 -22.39
N GLY A 428 15.09 -19.83 -21.64
CA GLY A 428 16.55 -19.72 -21.75
C GLY A 428 17.12 -18.47 -21.09
N LEU A 429 16.33 -17.77 -20.26
CA LEU A 429 16.83 -16.64 -19.50
C LEU A 429 17.82 -17.12 -18.43
N GLU A 430 19.06 -16.65 -18.53
CA GLU A 430 20.07 -16.78 -17.49
C GLU A 430 20.04 -15.54 -16.59
N ASN A 431 20.56 -15.67 -15.37
CA ASN A 431 20.71 -14.59 -14.38
C ASN A 431 19.38 -13.96 -13.92
N PHE A 432 18.55 -14.75 -13.25
CA PHE A 432 17.31 -14.27 -12.62
C PHE A 432 17.58 -13.36 -11.42
N GLU A 433 18.71 -13.54 -10.74
CA GLU A 433 19.16 -12.75 -9.58
C GLU A 433 19.38 -11.25 -9.88
N LYS A 434 19.34 -10.84 -11.15
CA LYS A 434 19.40 -9.44 -11.59
C LYS A 434 18.10 -8.92 -12.19
N LEU A 435 17.04 -9.73 -12.21
CA LEU A 435 15.75 -9.39 -12.78
C LEU A 435 14.77 -8.97 -11.69
N VAL A 436 14.65 -7.67 -11.44
CA VAL A 436 13.74 -7.13 -10.43
C VAL A 436 12.27 -7.36 -10.86
N PRO A 437 11.44 -8.05 -10.04
CA PRO A 437 10.01 -8.15 -10.30
C PRO A 437 9.33 -6.84 -9.85
N ILE A 438 8.67 -6.15 -10.80
CA ILE A 438 7.98 -4.88 -10.52
C ILE A 438 6.46 -5.00 -10.63
N LEU A 439 5.79 -4.14 -9.88
CA LEU A 439 4.37 -3.84 -10.03
C LEU A 439 4.23 -2.54 -10.82
N VAL A 440 3.41 -2.55 -11.88
CA VAL A 440 2.93 -1.34 -12.55
C VAL A 440 1.51 -1.08 -12.10
N HIS A 441 1.27 0.14 -11.64
CA HIS A 441 -0.01 0.60 -11.13
C HIS A 441 -0.56 1.71 -12.02
N GLY A 442 -1.84 1.64 -12.34
CA GLY A 442 -2.59 2.77 -12.89
C GLY A 442 -3.76 3.14 -12.00
N ASP A 443 -3.97 4.44 -11.82
CA ASP A 443 -5.03 4.96 -10.95
C ASP A 443 -5.56 6.33 -11.41
N GLY A 444 -6.77 6.65 -10.97
CA GLY A 444 -7.31 7.99 -10.99
C GLY A 444 -6.81 8.82 -9.80
N ALA A 445 -5.86 9.73 -10.02
CA ALA A 445 -5.42 10.67 -9.00
C ALA A 445 -6.28 11.94 -9.05
N GLN A 446 -6.81 12.40 -7.92
CA GLN A 446 -7.55 13.65 -7.86
C GLN A 446 -6.64 14.83 -8.25
N HIS A 447 -7.10 15.66 -9.19
CA HIS A 447 -6.35 16.81 -9.70
C HIS A 447 -7.08 18.12 -9.50
N ALA A 448 -8.39 18.12 -9.74
CA ALA A 448 -9.28 19.24 -9.44
C ALA A 448 -10.59 18.71 -8.83
N GLU A 449 -11.44 19.60 -8.31
CA GLU A 449 -12.73 19.22 -7.71
C GLU A 449 -13.61 18.39 -8.66
N HIS A 450 -13.51 18.65 -9.96
CA HIS A 450 -14.29 17.99 -11.00
C HIS A 450 -13.43 17.28 -12.07
N ASP A 451 -12.14 17.06 -11.80
CA ASP A 451 -11.25 16.37 -12.74
C ASP A 451 -10.21 15.52 -12.03
N SER A 452 -9.72 14.50 -12.73
CA SER A 452 -8.72 13.57 -12.21
C SER A 452 -7.66 13.31 -13.27
N LEU A 453 -6.45 13.00 -12.84
CA LEU A 453 -5.40 12.46 -13.67
C LEU A 453 -5.56 10.94 -13.75
N VAL A 454 -5.36 10.36 -14.92
CA VAL A 454 -4.87 8.97 -14.97
C VAL A 454 -3.37 9.05 -14.75
N ALA A 455 -2.87 8.33 -13.75
CA ALA A 455 -1.45 8.25 -13.44
C ALA A 455 -0.97 6.81 -13.58
N VAL A 456 0.14 6.60 -14.28
CA VAL A 456 0.84 5.32 -14.36
C VAL A 456 2.15 5.44 -13.62
N SER A 457 2.42 4.47 -12.76
CA SER A 457 3.61 4.41 -11.91
C SER A 457 4.05 2.96 -11.71
N PHE A 458 5.26 2.75 -11.20
CA PHE A 458 5.72 1.42 -10.83
C PHE A 458 6.41 1.41 -9.47
N ARG A 459 6.55 0.22 -8.90
CA ARG A 459 7.40 -0.04 -7.73
C ARG A 459 7.97 -1.45 -7.79
N SER A 460 9.05 -1.70 -7.06
CA SER A 460 9.50 -3.09 -6.85
C SER A 460 8.53 -3.85 -5.94
N LEU A 461 8.33 -5.14 -6.22
CA LEU A 461 7.62 -6.03 -5.30
C LEU A 461 8.44 -6.42 -4.07
N LEU A 462 9.76 -6.14 -4.10
CA LEU A 462 10.72 -6.51 -3.07
C LEU A 462 11.08 -5.33 -2.15
N THR A 463 10.51 -4.15 -2.41
CA THR A 463 10.75 -2.98 -1.56
C THR A 463 10.20 -3.21 -0.15
N THR A 464 10.98 -2.84 0.85
CA THR A 464 10.58 -2.87 2.27
C THR A 464 10.25 -1.48 2.81
N VAL A 465 10.45 -0.43 1.99
CA VAL A 465 10.06 0.94 2.35
C VAL A 465 8.59 1.19 2.01
N SER A 466 8.05 2.29 2.52
CA SER A 466 6.67 2.67 2.32
C SER A 466 6.32 2.83 0.82
N VAL A 467 5.03 2.73 0.49
CA VAL A 467 4.56 3.00 -0.88
C VAL A 467 4.91 4.43 -1.29
N GLU A 468 4.78 5.39 -0.39
CA GLU A 468 5.09 6.80 -0.61
C GLU A 468 6.55 7.00 -1.04
N ASP A 469 7.47 6.21 -0.47
CA ASP A 469 8.92 6.31 -0.75
C ASP A 469 9.39 5.46 -1.94
N SER A 470 8.60 4.48 -2.40
CA SER A 470 9.01 3.50 -3.42
C SER A 470 8.15 3.48 -4.69
N GLN A 471 7.15 4.36 -4.78
CA GLN A 471 6.32 4.50 -5.98
C GLN A 471 6.94 5.53 -6.93
N PHE A 472 7.34 5.07 -8.11
CA PHE A 472 7.96 5.90 -9.15
C PHE A 472 6.94 6.27 -10.22
N LEU A 473 6.66 7.57 -10.36
CA LEU A 473 5.76 8.08 -11.40
C LEU A 473 6.36 7.89 -12.80
N CYS A 474 5.57 7.39 -13.75
CA CYS A 474 5.97 7.30 -15.16
C CYS A 474 5.32 8.38 -16.01
N ALA A 475 3.99 8.48 -15.93
CA ALA A 475 3.19 9.35 -16.77
C ALA A 475 1.89 9.76 -16.06
N GLY A 476 1.38 10.94 -16.38
CA GLY A 476 0.11 11.44 -15.86
C GLY A 476 -0.60 12.30 -16.91
N SER A 477 -1.91 12.13 -17.07
CA SER A 477 -2.71 12.90 -18.03
C SER A 477 -4.12 13.14 -17.50
N CYS A 478 -4.65 14.35 -17.67
CA CYS A 478 -6.00 14.70 -17.19
C CYS A 478 -7.07 13.91 -17.97
N LYS A 479 -8.08 13.41 -17.24
CA LYS A 479 -9.20 12.65 -17.81
C LYS A 479 -10.11 13.56 -18.65
N SER A 480 -10.29 14.83 -18.26
CA SER A 480 -11.18 15.75 -18.97
C SER A 480 -10.72 16.14 -20.37
N CYS A 481 -9.40 16.21 -20.61
CA CYS A 481 -8.83 16.69 -21.87
C CYS A 481 -8.24 15.56 -22.74
N LYS A 482 -8.35 14.30 -22.33
CA LYS A 482 -7.83 13.20 -23.15
C LYS A 482 -8.67 13.01 -24.42
N ASP A 483 -7.96 12.82 -25.51
CA ASP A 483 -8.45 12.24 -26.75
C ASP A 483 -8.39 10.70 -26.68
N GLU A 484 -9.03 10.00 -27.62
CA GLU A 484 -9.00 8.53 -27.66
C GLU A 484 -7.58 8.00 -27.91
N GLU A 485 -6.77 8.75 -28.65
CA GLU A 485 -5.38 8.41 -28.97
C GLU A 485 -4.36 8.86 -27.91
N THR A 486 -4.77 9.64 -26.90
CA THR A 486 -3.83 10.15 -25.88
C THR A 486 -3.07 9.02 -25.20
N TRP A 487 -3.78 8.07 -24.59
CA TRP A 487 -3.17 6.98 -23.83
C TRP A 487 -2.51 5.91 -24.70
N PRO A 488 -3.03 5.56 -25.89
CA PRO A 488 -2.27 4.76 -26.86
C PRO A 488 -0.87 5.30 -27.15
N VAL A 489 -0.72 6.63 -27.35
CA VAL A 489 0.60 7.25 -27.53
C VAL A 489 1.44 7.15 -26.26
N HIS A 490 0.88 7.41 -25.07
CA HIS A 490 1.62 7.23 -23.81
C HIS A 490 2.10 5.77 -23.64
N TRP A 491 1.25 4.79 -23.95
CA TRP A 491 1.59 3.38 -23.83
C TRP A 491 2.60 2.90 -24.85
N LYS A 492 2.66 3.49 -26.05
CA LYS A 492 3.77 3.26 -26.99
C LYS A 492 5.11 3.60 -26.34
N HIS A 493 5.19 4.78 -25.72
CA HIS A 493 6.37 5.25 -25.01
C HIS A 493 6.71 4.42 -23.77
N LEU A 494 5.70 4.06 -22.96
CA LEU A 494 5.90 3.22 -21.78
C LEU A 494 6.31 1.79 -22.14
N ALA A 495 5.66 1.15 -23.12
CA ALA A 495 6.00 -0.19 -23.56
C ALA A 495 7.41 -0.28 -24.16
N TRP A 496 7.81 0.74 -24.94
CA TRP A 496 9.18 0.88 -25.42
C TRP A 496 10.18 0.95 -24.24
N SER A 497 9.91 1.79 -23.26
CA SER A 497 10.78 1.95 -22.09
C SER A 497 10.85 0.68 -21.22
N PHE A 498 9.72 0.03 -20.94
CA PHE A 498 9.71 -1.23 -20.18
C PHE A 498 10.40 -2.36 -20.94
N THR A 499 10.34 -2.37 -22.28
CA THR A 499 11.09 -3.31 -23.10
C THR A 499 12.61 -3.11 -22.96
N ALA A 500 13.06 -1.85 -22.94
CA ALA A 500 14.47 -1.53 -22.67
C ALA A 500 14.89 -2.00 -21.28
N LEU A 501 14.04 -1.73 -20.28
CA LEU A 501 14.26 -2.14 -18.90
C LEU A 501 14.33 -3.66 -18.73
N ALA A 502 13.47 -4.42 -19.41
CA ALA A 502 13.50 -5.89 -19.41
C ALA A 502 14.78 -6.45 -20.05
N ARG A 503 15.32 -5.76 -21.05
CA ARG A 503 16.61 -6.12 -21.68
C ARG A 503 17.80 -5.72 -20.82
N GLY A 504 17.69 -4.68 -19.99
CA GLY A 504 18.80 -4.13 -19.21
C GLY A 504 19.76 -3.27 -20.06
N ILE A 505 19.32 -2.79 -21.23
CA ILE A 505 20.18 -2.10 -22.21
C ILE A 505 19.52 -0.78 -22.62
N HIS A 506 20.32 0.29 -22.69
CA HIS A 506 19.90 1.57 -23.23
C HIS A 506 19.42 1.43 -24.68
N PRO A 507 18.23 1.98 -25.03
CA PRO A 507 17.71 1.91 -26.39
C PRO A 507 18.65 2.54 -27.41
N CYS A 508 18.83 1.89 -28.56
CA CYS A 508 19.59 2.46 -29.67
C CYS A 508 18.82 3.54 -30.44
N GLU A 509 17.49 3.52 -30.35
CA GLU A 509 16.55 4.38 -31.04
C GLU A 509 15.47 4.84 -30.06
N ASP A 510 14.80 5.95 -30.39
CA ASP A 510 13.67 6.45 -29.61
C ASP A 510 12.41 5.56 -29.74
N ALA A 511 11.33 5.95 -29.08
CA ALA A 511 10.06 5.20 -29.11
C ALA A 511 9.39 5.17 -30.49
N ASP A 512 9.76 6.08 -31.39
CA ASP A 512 9.27 6.16 -32.76
C ASP A 512 10.18 5.40 -33.75
N GLY A 513 11.29 4.83 -33.28
CA GLY A 513 12.27 4.12 -34.11
C GLY A 513 13.27 5.06 -34.80
N ASN A 514 13.37 6.32 -34.39
CA ASN A 514 14.36 7.24 -34.93
C ASN A 514 15.69 7.11 -34.19
N SER A 515 16.78 7.31 -34.93
CA SER A 515 18.11 7.43 -34.32
C SER A 515 18.19 8.65 -33.41
N TRP A 516 18.93 8.52 -32.31
CA TRP A 516 19.16 9.64 -31.40
C TRP A 516 19.90 10.80 -32.08
N PRO A 517 19.59 12.06 -31.71
CA PRO A 517 20.33 13.21 -32.22
C PRO A 517 21.83 13.09 -31.93
N ILE A 518 22.66 13.41 -32.94
CA ILE A 518 24.12 13.35 -32.83
C ILE A 518 24.57 14.24 -31.66
N GLY A 519 25.39 13.68 -30.77
CA GLY A 519 25.90 14.38 -29.59
C GLY A 519 24.95 14.43 -28.39
N SER A 520 23.74 13.88 -28.50
CA SER A 520 22.85 13.75 -27.35
C SER A 520 23.38 12.72 -26.33
N TYR A 521 22.98 12.87 -25.06
CA TYR A 521 23.27 11.88 -24.02
C TYR A 521 22.84 10.47 -24.44
N ARG A 522 21.65 10.34 -25.01
CA ARG A 522 21.10 9.06 -25.48
C ARG A 522 21.94 8.41 -26.56
N ALA A 523 22.43 9.18 -27.53
CA ALA A 523 23.36 8.68 -28.54
C ALA A 523 24.66 8.16 -27.91
N SER A 524 25.15 8.80 -26.84
CA SER A 524 26.40 8.41 -26.16
C SER A 524 26.30 7.12 -25.33
N VAL A 525 25.10 6.75 -24.89
CA VAL A 525 24.86 5.54 -24.07
C VAL A 525 24.07 4.45 -24.82
N ALA A 526 23.72 4.68 -26.08
CA ALA A 526 22.97 3.73 -26.89
C ALA A 526 23.65 2.34 -26.91
N GLY A 527 22.89 1.29 -26.58
CA GLY A 527 23.38 -0.09 -26.57
C GLY A 527 24.24 -0.48 -25.37
N THR A 528 24.51 0.43 -24.43
CA THR A 528 25.24 0.10 -23.20
C THR A 528 24.28 -0.42 -22.10
N PRO A 529 24.77 -1.14 -21.07
CA PRO A 529 23.95 -1.54 -19.93
C PRO A 529 23.28 -0.34 -19.23
N LEU A 530 22.02 -0.49 -18.81
CA LEU A 530 21.27 0.55 -18.07
C LEU A 530 21.85 0.79 -16.67
N CYS A 531 22.12 -0.29 -15.95
CA CYS A 531 22.59 -0.28 -14.57
C CYS A 531 23.97 -0.94 -14.49
N PRO A 532 25.05 -0.25 -14.89
CA PRO A 532 26.40 -0.83 -14.91
C PRO A 532 26.93 -1.21 -13.52
N ASN A 533 26.42 -0.60 -12.44
CA ASN A 533 26.90 -0.89 -11.08
C ASN A 533 26.22 -2.14 -10.50
N SER A 534 24.89 -2.21 -10.53
CA SER A 534 24.11 -3.33 -9.97
C SER A 534 23.90 -4.49 -10.94
N GLY A 535 23.91 -4.22 -12.25
CA GLY A 535 23.49 -5.15 -13.31
C GLY A 535 21.98 -5.34 -13.40
N PHE A 536 21.18 -4.55 -12.67
CA PHE A 536 19.74 -4.76 -12.58
C PHE A 536 19.02 -4.43 -13.89
N ARG A 537 18.00 -5.25 -14.14
CA ARG A 537 16.95 -5.11 -15.14
C ARG A 537 15.62 -5.43 -14.47
N ALA A 538 14.48 -5.19 -15.12
CA ALA A 538 13.19 -5.49 -14.48
C ALA A 538 12.15 -6.07 -15.42
N VAL A 539 11.25 -6.87 -14.85
CA VAL A 539 10.08 -7.40 -15.55
C VAL A 539 8.81 -7.04 -14.81
N ILE A 540 7.78 -6.70 -15.57
CA ILE A 540 6.45 -6.48 -15.01
C ILE A 540 5.89 -7.83 -14.56
N TRP A 541 5.87 -8.02 -13.25
CA TRP A 541 5.30 -9.21 -12.64
C TRP A 541 3.83 -9.01 -12.28
N VAL A 542 3.46 -7.79 -11.91
CA VAL A 542 2.09 -7.41 -11.53
C VAL A 542 1.67 -6.15 -12.28
N LEU A 543 0.48 -6.20 -12.86
CA LEU A 543 -0.30 -5.09 -13.40
C LEU A 543 -1.51 -4.91 -12.49
N ALA A 544 -1.54 -3.81 -11.76
CA ALA A 544 -2.60 -3.52 -10.80
C ALA A 544 -3.26 -2.17 -11.10
N GLY A 545 -4.49 -2.04 -10.65
CA GLY A 545 -5.28 -0.82 -10.71
C GLY A 545 -6.72 -1.13 -10.31
N ASP A 546 -7.54 -0.09 -10.21
CA ASP A 546 -8.97 -0.26 -10.04
C ASP A 546 -9.61 -0.90 -11.30
N MET A 547 -10.84 -1.39 -11.15
CA MET A 547 -11.52 -2.08 -12.25
C MET A 547 -11.76 -1.14 -13.43
N ASP A 548 -12.04 0.14 -13.18
CA ASP A 548 -12.29 1.13 -14.22
C ASP A 548 -11.04 1.34 -15.09
N TYR A 549 -9.86 1.50 -14.49
CA TYR A 549 -8.60 1.60 -15.22
C TYR A 549 -8.31 0.33 -16.03
N LEU A 550 -8.47 -0.85 -15.42
CA LEU A 550 -8.23 -2.12 -16.10
C LEU A 550 -9.15 -2.32 -17.31
N GLN A 551 -10.42 -1.90 -17.22
CA GLN A 551 -11.40 -2.06 -18.28
C GLN A 551 -11.30 -0.97 -19.35
N VAL A 552 -11.23 0.29 -18.92
CA VAL A 552 -11.29 1.46 -19.82
C VAL A 552 -9.95 1.72 -20.47
N ASP A 553 -8.86 1.75 -19.70
CA ASP A 553 -7.55 2.13 -20.21
C ASP A 553 -6.75 0.91 -20.71
N LEU A 554 -6.89 -0.26 -20.07
CA LEU A 554 -6.19 -1.50 -20.50
C LEU A 554 -7.07 -2.46 -21.31
N GLY A 555 -8.33 -2.12 -21.55
CA GLY A 555 -9.23 -2.84 -22.47
C GLY A 555 -9.66 -4.21 -21.98
N LEU A 556 -9.72 -4.46 -20.67
CA LEU A 556 -10.34 -5.67 -20.14
C LEU A 556 -11.89 -5.64 -20.29
N PRO A 557 -12.57 -6.80 -20.30
CA PRO A 557 -14.03 -6.86 -20.36
C PRO A 557 -14.72 -6.01 -19.28
N HIS A 558 -15.69 -5.20 -19.71
CA HIS A 558 -16.43 -4.30 -18.83
C HIS A 558 -17.48 -5.04 -17.97
N GLN A 559 -17.65 -4.67 -16.69
CA GLN A 559 -18.62 -5.33 -15.79
C GLN A 559 -20.07 -5.30 -16.30
N ALA A 560 -20.41 -4.29 -17.11
CA ALA A 560 -21.74 -4.16 -17.69
C ALA A 560 -21.95 -5.05 -18.93
N SER A 561 -20.90 -5.66 -19.48
CA SER A 561 -20.96 -6.54 -20.66
C SER A 561 -21.80 -7.80 -20.40
N LEU A 562 -22.23 -8.45 -21.48
CA LEU A 562 -22.83 -9.79 -21.43
C LEU A 562 -21.84 -10.83 -20.91
N ASP A 563 -20.56 -10.68 -21.26
CA ASP A 563 -19.44 -11.51 -20.83
C ASP A 563 -18.46 -10.66 -19.99
N PRO A 564 -18.70 -10.50 -18.67
CA PRO A 564 -18.07 -9.44 -17.88
C PRO A 564 -16.68 -9.79 -17.32
N CYS A 565 -16.24 -11.04 -17.39
CA CYS A 565 -15.03 -11.49 -16.71
C CYS A 565 -13.86 -11.73 -17.66
N ALA A 566 -12.69 -11.21 -17.30
CA ALA A 566 -11.45 -11.49 -18.01
C ALA A 566 -10.87 -12.89 -17.66
N TRP A 567 -11.21 -13.47 -16.50
CA TRP A 567 -10.60 -14.72 -15.98
C TRP A 567 -11.42 -15.99 -16.24
N CYS A 568 -12.71 -15.85 -16.57
CA CYS A 568 -13.58 -16.97 -16.92
C CYS A 568 -14.57 -16.57 -18.00
N ARG A 569 -15.22 -17.55 -18.62
CA ARG A 569 -16.25 -17.34 -19.64
C ARG A 569 -17.66 -17.30 -19.02
N CYS A 570 -17.77 -16.65 -17.87
CA CYS A 570 -19.09 -16.37 -17.29
C CYS A 570 -19.83 -15.34 -18.13
N ASN A 571 -21.14 -15.31 -17.97
CA ASN A 571 -22.03 -14.36 -18.62
C ASN A 571 -23.16 -13.94 -17.67
N LYS A 572 -24.06 -13.07 -18.12
CA LYS A 572 -25.22 -12.62 -17.32
C LYS A 572 -26.45 -13.53 -17.39
N SER A 573 -26.38 -14.63 -18.14
CA SER A 573 -27.51 -15.53 -18.41
C SER A 573 -27.34 -16.90 -17.76
N ASP A 574 -26.75 -17.83 -18.48
CA ASP A 574 -26.73 -19.26 -18.21
C ASP A 574 -25.52 -19.69 -17.39
N THR A 575 -24.46 -18.89 -17.37
CA THR A 575 -23.26 -19.06 -16.55
C THR A 575 -23.01 -17.79 -15.71
N PRO A 576 -23.94 -17.45 -14.79
CA PRO A 576 -23.90 -16.22 -13.99
C PRO A 576 -22.65 -16.12 -13.14
N PHE A 577 -21.94 -14.99 -13.22
CA PHE A 577 -20.73 -14.72 -12.43
C PHE A 577 -21.00 -14.55 -10.92
N ASN A 578 -22.23 -14.19 -10.57
CA ASN A 578 -22.69 -13.98 -9.20
C ASN A 578 -23.32 -15.24 -8.57
N ASP A 579 -23.16 -16.40 -9.20
CA ASP A 579 -23.50 -17.68 -8.58
C ASP A 579 -22.32 -18.14 -7.69
N PHE A 580 -22.47 -18.01 -6.38
CA PHE A 580 -21.42 -18.39 -5.42
C PHE A 580 -21.56 -19.81 -4.87
N ARG A 581 -22.52 -20.60 -5.37
CA ARG A 581 -22.71 -21.99 -4.92
C ARG A 581 -21.49 -22.85 -5.23
N GLU A 582 -21.34 -23.96 -4.51
CA GLU A 582 -20.24 -24.89 -4.68
C GLU A 582 -20.10 -25.35 -6.14
N ASN A 583 -21.21 -25.68 -6.78
CA ASN A 583 -21.33 -26.16 -8.15
C ASN A 583 -21.55 -25.05 -9.21
N ALA A 584 -21.22 -23.79 -8.89
CA ALA A 584 -21.41 -22.68 -9.82
C ALA A 584 -20.69 -22.91 -11.16
N LYS A 585 -21.42 -22.76 -12.26
CA LYS A 585 -20.93 -23.14 -13.61
C LYS A 585 -19.68 -22.38 -14.05
N TRP A 586 -19.53 -21.11 -13.64
CA TRP A 586 -18.39 -20.29 -14.04
C TRP A 586 -17.05 -20.87 -13.57
N LYS A 587 -17.03 -21.66 -12.48
CA LYS A 587 -15.82 -22.34 -11.98
C LYS A 587 -15.26 -23.34 -12.98
N ASN A 588 -16.12 -23.93 -13.83
CA ASN A 588 -15.74 -24.92 -14.85
C ASN A 588 -15.33 -24.29 -16.19
N VAL A 589 -15.53 -22.98 -16.37
CA VAL A 589 -15.20 -22.24 -17.60
C VAL A 589 -14.13 -21.17 -17.36
N ARG A 590 -13.26 -21.39 -16.37
CA ARG A 590 -12.07 -20.56 -16.14
C ARG A 590 -11.15 -20.63 -17.36
N ARG A 591 -10.61 -19.49 -17.76
CA ARG A 591 -9.71 -19.40 -18.90
C ARG A 591 -8.32 -19.92 -18.49
N SER A 592 -7.75 -20.78 -19.33
CA SER A 592 -6.40 -21.30 -19.15
C SER A 592 -5.37 -20.38 -19.83
N PRO A 593 -4.07 -20.54 -19.53
CA PRO A 593 -3.02 -19.84 -20.28
C PRO A 593 -3.07 -20.08 -21.79
N ALA A 594 -3.36 -21.31 -22.21
CA ALA A 594 -3.55 -21.62 -23.63
C ALA A 594 -4.75 -20.89 -24.23
N ASP A 595 -5.84 -20.73 -23.47
CA ASP A 595 -7.00 -19.97 -23.93
C ASP A 595 -6.69 -18.48 -24.09
N HIS A 596 -5.94 -17.87 -23.17
CA HIS A 596 -5.56 -16.46 -23.30
C HIS A 596 -4.61 -16.18 -24.47
N ILE A 597 -3.80 -17.14 -24.87
CA ILE A 597 -2.97 -17.03 -26.08
C ILE A 597 -3.85 -17.15 -27.34
N ALA A 598 -4.79 -18.11 -27.35
CA ALA A 598 -5.65 -18.35 -28.51
C ALA A 598 -6.74 -17.28 -28.67
N ASN A 599 -7.24 -16.75 -27.56
CA ASN A 599 -8.33 -15.78 -27.46
C ASN A 599 -7.95 -14.67 -26.47
N PRO A 600 -7.04 -13.75 -26.86
CA PRO A 600 -6.65 -12.62 -26.01
C PRO A 600 -7.87 -11.80 -25.60
N VAL A 601 -7.95 -11.45 -24.31
CA VAL A 601 -9.05 -10.63 -23.77
C VAL A 601 -8.80 -9.13 -23.89
N THR A 602 -7.59 -8.74 -24.28
CA THR A 602 -7.18 -7.37 -24.57
C THR A 602 -6.07 -7.40 -25.64
N ASN A 603 -6.06 -6.39 -26.50
CA ASN A 603 -5.01 -6.14 -27.49
C ASN A 603 -4.11 -4.96 -27.11
N HIS A 604 -4.18 -4.51 -25.85
CA HIS A 604 -3.49 -3.33 -25.37
C HIS A 604 -1.95 -3.47 -25.47
N LEU A 605 -1.24 -2.37 -25.77
CA LEU A 605 0.22 -2.34 -26.01
C LEU A 605 1.05 -2.89 -24.85
N ILE A 606 0.52 -2.88 -23.63
CA ILE A 606 1.19 -3.47 -22.46
C ILE A 606 1.49 -4.97 -22.65
N MET A 607 0.69 -5.66 -23.47
CA MET A 607 0.85 -7.08 -23.79
C MET A 607 2.04 -7.36 -24.72
N THR A 608 2.64 -6.32 -25.33
CA THR A 608 3.83 -6.48 -26.18
C THR A 608 5.14 -6.41 -25.38
N ILE A 609 5.07 -6.07 -24.09
CA ILE A 609 6.24 -5.94 -23.23
C ILE A 609 6.79 -7.34 -22.91
N PRO A 610 8.10 -7.59 -23.07
CA PRO A 610 8.70 -8.88 -22.72
C PRO A 610 8.38 -9.31 -21.29
N GLY A 611 7.97 -10.57 -21.13
CA GLY A 611 7.62 -11.16 -19.84
C GLY A 611 6.18 -10.91 -19.39
N VAL A 612 5.43 -10.01 -20.05
CA VAL A 612 4.01 -9.76 -19.75
C VAL A 612 3.12 -10.76 -20.46
N ASN A 613 2.16 -11.31 -19.73
CA ASN A 613 1.00 -12.01 -20.28
C ASN A 613 -0.25 -11.68 -19.46
N PHE A 614 -1.40 -12.30 -19.79
CA PHE A 614 -2.66 -11.99 -19.12
C PHE A 614 -2.60 -12.22 -17.60
N PHE A 615 -1.82 -13.20 -17.14
CA PHE A 615 -1.73 -13.50 -15.71
C PHE A 615 -0.91 -12.45 -14.95
N CYS A 616 -0.33 -11.45 -15.62
CA CYS A 616 0.20 -10.26 -14.96
C CYS A 616 -0.89 -9.35 -14.40
N PHE A 617 -2.13 -9.39 -14.89
CA PHE A 617 -3.24 -8.62 -14.32
C PHE A 617 -3.66 -9.14 -12.95
N HIS A 618 -3.63 -8.27 -11.95
CA HIS A 618 -4.08 -8.54 -10.59
C HIS A 618 -5.13 -7.50 -10.19
N LEU A 619 -6.20 -7.97 -9.58
CA LEU A 619 -7.22 -7.09 -9.02
C LEU A 619 -6.74 -6.54 -7.68
N ASP A 620 -7.00 -5.26 -7.45
CA ASP A 620 -6.67 -4.63 -6.19
C ASP A 620 -7.62 -5.11 -5.06
N SER A 621 -7.00 -5.66 -4.00
CA SER A 621 -7.70 -6.11 -2.80
C SER A 621 -8.49 -4.99 -2.11
N LEU A 622 -8.02 -3.73 -2.18
CA LEU A 622 -8.75 -2.61 -1.59
C LEU A 622 -10.13 -2.46 -2.23
N HIS A 623 -10.20 -2.54 -3.56
CA HIS A 623 -11.45 -2.34 -4.30
C HIS A 623 -12.34 -3.59 -4.32
N VAL A 624 -11.76 -4.79 -4.43
CA VAL A 624 -12.54 -6.03 -4.52
C VAL A 624 -12.95 -6.56 -3.15
N LEU A 625 -12.07 -6.47 -2.15
CA LEU A 625 -12.28 -7.06 -0.84
C LEU A 625 -12.75 -6.00 0.16
N ASP A 626 -11.92 -4.99 0.46
CA ASP A 626 -12.21 -4.01 1.52
C ASP A 626 -13.47 -3.18 1.17
N LEU A 627 -13.45 -2.50 0.02
CA LEU A 627 -14.55 -1.66 -0.48
C LEU A 627 -15.63 -2.47 -1.23
N GLY A 628 -15.38 -3.75 -1.51
CA GLY A 628 -16.29 -4.65 -2.19
C GLY A 628 -16.99 -5.63 -1.23
N VAL A 629 -16.47 -6.86 -1.14
CA VAL A 629 -17.14 -7.95 -0.39
C VAL A 629 -17.33 -7.60 1.10
N ALA A 630 -16.29 -7.08 1.76
CA ALA A 630 -16.34 -6.80 3.20
C ALA A 630 -17.29 -5.65 3.53
N SER A 631 -17.27 -4.55 2.76
CA SER A 631 -18.18 -3.42 2.94
C SER A 631 -19.65 -3.83 2.82
N HIS A 632 -19.97 -4.71 1.86
CA HIS A 632 -21.30 -5.27 1.70
C HIS A 632 -21.68 -6.21 2.84
N ALA A 633 -20.81 -7.14 3.24
CA ALA A 633 -21.07 -8.06 4.34
C ALA A 633 -21.35 -7.30 5.65
N ILE A 634 -20.49 -6.32 5.97
CA ILE A 634 -20.63 -5.46 7.15
C ILE A 634 -21.91 -4.63 7.07
N GLY A 635 -22.17 -3.98 5.93
CA GLY A 635 -23.37 -3.17 5.77
C GLY A 635 -24.66 -3.98 6.02
N ASN A 636 -24.73 -5.21 5.51
CA ASN A 636 -25.87 -6.10 5.71
C ASN A 636 -26.01 -6.53 7.18
N LEU A 637 -24.90 -6.90 7.83
CA LEU A 637 -24.91 -7.23 9.26
C LEU A 637 -25.44 -6.07 10.11
N LEU A 638 -24.90 -4.87 9.92
CA LEU A 638 -25.28 -3.69 10.71
C LEU A 638 -26.74 -3.30 10.47
N TRP A 639 -27.21 -3.41 9.23
CA TRP A 639 -28.61 -3.19 8.88
C TRP A 639 -29.53 -4.16 9.61
N GLU A 640 -29.26 -5.46 9.51
CA GLU A 640 -30.06 -6.51 10.13
C GLU A 640 -30.10 -6.33 11.66
N ILE A 641 -28.95 -6.09 12.30
CA ILE A 641 -28.90 -5.85 13.76
C ILE A 641 -29.80 -4.67 14.16
N CYS A 642 -29.73 -3.55 13.42
CA CYS A 642 -30.53 -2.36 13.75
C CYS A 642 -32.02 -2.52 13.47
N VAL A 643 -32.41 -3.31 12.46
CA VAL A 643 -33.81 -3.41 12.00
C VAL A 643 -34.53 -4.59 12.64
N ASP A 644 -33.86 -5.73 12.78
CA ASP A 644 -34.50 -7.00 13.11
C ASP A 644 -34.19 -7.46 14.55
N HIS A 645 -33.05 -7.06 15.11
CA HIS A 645 -32.58 -7.60 16.41
C HIS A 645 -32.66 -6.61 17.58
N LEU A 646 -32.33 -5.33 17.35
CA LEU A 646 -32.29 -4.34 18.43
C LEU A 646 -33.67 -3.70 18.68
N PRO A 647 -34.11 -3.58 19.94
CA PRO A 647 -35.40 -3.00 20.27
C PRO A 647 -35.41 -1.47 20.14
N GLY A 648 -36.63 -0.92 20.04
CA GLY A 648 -36.88 0.51 20.02
C GLY A 648 -36.95 1.10 18.61
N ASN A 649 -36.98 2.43 18.54
CA ASN A 649 -36.96 3.10 17.24
C ASN A 649 -35.54 3.10 16.66
N ARG A 650 -35.43 3.45 15.38
CA ARG A 650 -34.16 3.49 14.64
C ARG A 650 -33.03 4.23 15.38
N ALA A 651 -33.32 5.37 16.01
CA ALA A 651 -32.31 6.15 16.72
C ALA A 651 -31.79 5.40 17.97
N VAL A 652 -32.68 4.76 18.72
CA VAL A 652 -32.33 3.96 19.91
C VAL A 652 -31.53 2.71 19.51
N ALA A 653 -31.96 2.00 18.47
CA ALA A 653 -31.24 0.83 17.95
C ALA A 653 -29.82 1.21 17.49
N LEU A 654 -29.67 2.32 16.76
CA LEU A 654 -28.37 2.80 16.28
C LEU A 654 -27.45 3.25 17.42
N ALA A 655 -27.97 3.95 18.43
CA ALA A 655 -27.20 4.33 19.61
C ALA A 655 -26.70 3.09 20.37
N THR A 656 -27.56 2.07 20.48
CA THR A 656 -27.22 0.79 21.11
C THR A 656 -26.14 0.04 20.32
N LEU A 657 -26.26 -0.03 18.99
CA LEU A 657 -25.25 -0.65 18.13
C LEU A 657 -23.89 0.06 18.25
N ASN A 658 -23.87 1.39 18.19
CA ASN A 658 -22.64 2.17 18.35
C ASN A 658 -21.96 1.93 19.71
N LYS A 659 -22.76 1.81 20.78
CA LYS A 659 -22.24 1.46 22.11
C LYS A 659 -21.58 0.08 22.10
N LYS A 660 -22.24 -0.93 21.53
CA LYS A 660 -21.70 -2.29 21.39
C LYS A 660 -20.40 -2.33 20.58
N ILE A 661 -20.36 -1.61 19.46
CA ILE A 661 -19.14 -1.47 18.64
C ILE A 661 -17.98 -0.92 19.48
N ALA A 662 -18.21 0.15 20.25
CA ALA A 662 -17.19 0.73 21.11
C ALA A 662 -16.72 -0.25 22.21
N GLU A 663 -17.64 -1.01 22.79
CA GLU A 663 -17.32 -2.05 23.79
C GLU A 663 -16.45 -3.17 23.19
N ILE A 664 -16.78 -3.66 22.01
CA ILE A 664 -16.00 -4.70 21.30
C ILE A 664 -14.62 -4.17 20.92
N TYR A 665 -14.52 -2.92 20.46
CA TYR A 665 -13.21 -2.31 20.19
C TYR A 665 -12.30 -2.29 21.42
N ILE A 666 -12.87 -2.01 22.60
CA ILE A 666 -12.15 -2.06 23.87
C ILE A 666 -11.75 -3.50 24.21
N GLU A 667 -12.66 -4.47 24.06
CA GLU A 667 -12.39 -5.90 24.28
C GLU A 667 -11.23 -6.40 23.41
N LEU A 668 -11.20 -6.00 22.14
CA LEU A 668 -10.17 -6.38 21.18
C LEU A 668 -8.88 -5.57 21.28
N ASN A 669 -8.77 -4.64 22.24
CA ASN A 669 -7.62 -3.74 22.40
C ASN A 669 -7.25 -2.97 21.12
N VAL A 670 -8.24 -2.58 20.31
CA VAL A 670 -7.99 -1.83 19.08
C VAL A 670 -7.70 -0.36 19.44
N PRO A 671 -6.58 0.22 18.99
CA PRO A 671 -6.29 1.63 19.22
C PRO A 671 -7.40 2.54 18.68
N LYS A 672 -7.77 3.59 19.42
CA LYS A 672 -8.78 4.59 18.97
C LYS A 672 -8.48 5.18 17.60
N SER A 673 -7.19 5.30 17.26
CA SER A 673 -6.74 5.76 15.96
C SER A 673 -7.14 4.84 14.81
N LYS A 674 -7.63 3.61 15.06
CA LYS A 674 -8.14 2.64 14.07
C LYS A 674 -9.66 2.46 14.09
N TRP A 675 -10.36 3.09 15.04
CA TRP A 675 -11.81 2.96 15.15
C TRP A 675 -12.52 3.59 13.95
N ILE A 676 -13.63 2.99 13.53
CA ILE A 676 -14.58 3.69 12.66
C ILE A 676 -15.29 4.79 13.47
N PRO A 677 -15.63 5.93 12.85
CA PRO A 677 -16.46 6.93 13.49
C PRO A 677 -17.83 6.36 13.89
N ALA A 678 -18.47 7.01 14.87
CA ALA A 678 -19.84 6.67 15.25
C ALA A 678 -20.75 6.63 14.01
N LEU A 679 -21.46 5.52 13.86
CA LEU A 679 -22.25 5.24 12.67
C LEU A 679 -23.56 6.02 12.66
N THR A 680 -23.99 6.38 11.46
CA THR A 680 -25.34 6.84 11.14
C THR A 680 -25.96 5.89 10.13
N TYR A 681 -27.30 5.89 10.00
CA TYR A 681 -27.94 5.06 8.96
C TYR A 681 -27.44 5.39 7.55
N LYS A 682 -27.03 6.64 7.27
CA LYS A 682 -26.47 6.98 5.95
C LYS A 682 -25.22 6.16 5.59
N HIS A 683 -24.52 5.61 6.59
CA HIS A 683 -23.35 4.78 6.35
C HIS A 683 -23.70 3.36 5.86
N PHE A 684 -24.89 2.82 6.13
CA PHE A 684 -25.19 1.41 5.77
C PHE A 684 -26.66 1.12 5.40
N ASN A 685 -27.49 2.15 5.22
CA ASN A 685 -28.90 2.00 4.87
C ASN A 685 -29.10 1.37 3.48
N ALA A 686 -30.07 0.46 3.38
CA ALA A 686 -30.59 -0.02 2.12
C ALA A 686 -31.47 1.05 1.45
N THR A 687 -31.56 1.01 0.12
CA THR A 687 -32.66 1.65 -0.61
C THR A 687 -33.52 0.55 -1.23
N ALA A 688 -34.70 0.90 -1.75
CA ALA A 688 -35.55 -0.08 -2.44
C ALA A 688 -34.83 -0.75 -3.64
N SER A 689 -33.79 -0.12 -4.19
CA SER A 689 -33.06 -0.61 -5.36
C SER A 689 -31.66 -1.17 -5.03
N THR A 690 -31.17 -1.07 -3.79
CA THR A 690 -29.82 -1.51 -3.42
C THR A 690 -29.75 -2.13 -2.04
N TYR A 691 -29.05 -3.26 -1.93
CA TYR A 691 -28.70 -3.88 -0.66
C TYR A 691 -27.86 -2.95 0.23
N PRO A 692 -27.92 -3.12 1.57
CA PRO A 692 -26.99 -2.46 2.49
C PRO A 692 -25.53 -2.59 2.07
N ASN A 693 -24.76 -1.52 2.30
CA ASN A 693 -23.32 -1.48 2.07
C ASN A 693 -22.73 -0.42 3.00
N LEU A 694 -21.63 -0.72 3.71
CA LEU A 694 -20.89 0.24 4.51
C LEU A 694 -20.14 1.25 3.63
N LYS A 695 -20.67 2.48 3.55
CA LYS A 695 -20.18 3.58 2.71
C LYS A 695 -19.42 4.64 3.52
N HIS A 696 -18.69 5.49 2.80
CA HIS A 696 -17.95 6.64 3.34
C HIS A 696 -16.88 6.29 4.38
N MET A 697 -16.33 5.08 4.28
CA MET A 697 -15.21 4.61 5.10
C MET A 697 -14.01 4.32 4.20
N LYS A 698 -12.81 4.63 4.70
CA LYS A 698 -11.56 4.22 4.02
C LYS A 698 -11.46 2.69 4.06
N GLY A 699 -11.01 2.05 2.98
CA GLY A 699 -10.94 0.57 2.92
C GLY A 699 -10.13 -0.06 4.06
N ARG A 700 -9.00 0.55 4.45
CA ARG A 700 -8.23 0.12 5.63
C ARG A 700 -9.06 0.06 6.92
N ARG A 701 -9.99 1.00 7.13
CA ARG A 701 -10.89 1.00 8.29
C ARG A 701 -11.92 -0.10 8.22
N ILE A 702 -12.38 -0.44 7.01
CA ILE A 702 -13.29 -1.56 6.80
C ILE A 702 -12.59 -2.87 7.15
N ARG A 703 -11.34 -3.06 6.70
CA ARG A 703 -10.50 -4.20 7.09
C ARG A 703 -10.34 -4.31 8.59
N GLU A 704 -9.94 -3.22 9.25
CA GLU A 704 -9.75 -3.17 10.71
C GLU A 704 -11.07 -3.37 11.49
N PHE A 705 -12.24 -3.20 10.85
CA PHE A 705 -13.55 -3.44 11.46
C PHE A 705 -14.02 -4.90 11.36
N VAL A 706 -13.42 -5.74 10.52
CA VAL A 706 -13.87 -7.13 10.32
C VAL A 706 -13.86 -7.96 11.61
N PRO A 707 -12.83 -7.88 12.48
CA PRO A 707 -12.86 -8.58 13.78
C PRO A 707 -14.02 -8.11 14.69
N VAL A 708 -14.37 -6.83 14.64
CA VAL A 708 -15.51 -6.26 15.38
C VAL A 708 -16.83 -6.79 14.81
N ALA A 709 -16.96 -6.81 13.48
CA ALA A 709 -18.11 -7.35 12.79
C ALA A 709 -18.28 -8.86 13.05
N LEU A 710 -17.18 -9.61 13.17
CA LEU A 710 -17.21 -11.02 13.57
C LEU A 710 -17.79 -11.20 14.98
N LYS A 711 -17.36 -10.39 15.95
CA LYS A 711 -17.92 -10.41 17.32
C LYS A 711 -19.41 -10.06 17.36
N LEU A 712 -19.83 -9.06 16.58
CA LEU A 712 -21.25 -8.74 16.41
C LEU A 712 -22.01 -9.91 15.76
N ALA A 713 -21.47 -10.51 14.71
CA ALA A 713 -22.09 -11.65 14.04
C ALA A 713 -22.25 -12.85 14.98
N GLN A 714 -21.28 -13.08 15.87
CA GLN A 714 -21.34 -14.09 16.93
C GLN A 714 -22.44 -13.77 17.95
N GLU A 715 -22.51 -12.53 18.42
CA GLU A 715 -23.50 -12.10 19.42
C GLU A 715 -24.93 -12.23 18.91
N PHE A 716 -25.16 -11.88 17.64
CA PHE A 716 -26.49 -11.90 17.01
C PHE A 716 -26.71 -13.16 16.16
N CYS A 717 -25.93 -14.23 16.39
CA CYS A 717 -26.17 -15.53 15.77
C CYS A 717 -27.28 -16.27 16.53
N ALA A 718 -28.31 -16.71 15.82
CA ALA A 718 -29.33 -17.60 16.33
C ALA A 718 -29.12 -19.03 15.76
N ASP A 719 -29.95 -19.97 16.20
CA ASP A 719 -29.93 -21.35 15.69
C ASP A 719 -30.73 -21.47 14.39
N ASP A 720 -30.36 -20.66 13.41
CA ASP A 720 -30.94 -20.65 12.07
C ASP A 720 -29.84 -20.57 11.00
N GLU A 721 -30.15 -21.14 9.83
CA GLU A 721 -29.18 -21.27 8.73
C GLU A 721 -28.66 -19.91 8.24
N HIS A 722 -29.50 -18.86 8.23
CA HIS A 722 -29.13 -17.55 7.70
C HIS A 722 -28.09 -16.86 8.60
N THR A 723 -28.34 -16.80 9.91
CA THR A 723 -27.40 -16.15 10.83
C THR A 723 -26.12 -16.96 11.04
N GLN A 724 -26.20 -18.30 10.99
CA GLN A 724 -25.02 -19.18 10.98
C GLN A 724 -24.17 -18.98 9.73
N HIS A 725 -24.78 -18.90 8.54
CA HIS A 725 -24.05 -18.63 7.30
C HIS A 725 -23.36 -17.27 7.35
N ARG A 726 -24.06 -16.24 7.83
CA ARG A 726 -23.47 -14.90 8.04
C ARG A 726 -22.26 -14.94 8.97
N LEU A 727 -22.32 -15.69 10.08
CA LEU A 727 -21.20 -15.87 10.98
C LEU A 727 -19.98 -16.52 10.27
N GLU A 728 -20.21 -17.57 9.47
CA GLU A 728 -19.15 -18.21 8.69
C GLU A 728 -18.51 -17.29 7.64
N VAL A 729 -19.29 -16.37 7.04
CA VAL A 729 -18.75 -15.33 6.15
C VAL A 729 -17.74 -14.45 6.89
N PHE A 730 -18.06 -13.99 8.11
CA PHE A 730 -17.14 -13.16 8.89
C PHE A 730 -15.91 -13.93 9.39
N LYS A 731 -16.05 -15.21 9.76
CA LYS A 731 -14.89 -16.06 10.09
C LYS A 731 -13.96 -16.22 8.90
N SER A 732 -14.53 -16.41 7.71
CA SER A 732 -13.78 -16.53 6.46
C SER A 732 -13.08 -15.23 6.09
N LEU A 733 -13.75 -14.08 6.24
CA LEU A 733 -13.16 -12.76 6.02
C LEU A 733 -12.01 -12.47 7.00
N ASP A 734 -12.21 -12.75 8.29
CA ASP A 734 -11.17 -12.56 9.31
C ASP A 734 -9.94 -13.44 9.03
N THR A 735 -10.17 -14.72 8.71
CA THR A 735 -9.11 -15.65 8.30
C THR A 735 -8.36 -15.14 7.07
N LEU A 736 -9.09 -14.66 6.05
CA LEU A 736 -8.48 -14.13 4.83
C LEU A 736 -7.60 -12.90 5.12
N TYR A 737 -8.06 -11.97 5.97
CA TYR A 737 -7.23 -10.81 6.33
C TYR A 737 -6.02 -11.18 7.17
N ASN A 738 -6.16 -12.14 8.09
CA ASN A 738 -5.02 -12.70 8.81
C ASN A 738 -4.01 -13.31 7.83
N CYS A 739 -4.47 -13.95 6.75
CA CYS A 739 -3.58 -14.42 5.68
C CYS A 739 -2.95 -13.27 4.87
N ILE A 740 -3.67 -12.19 4.59
CA ILE A 740 -3.11 -11.05 3.84
C ILE A 740 -2.05 -10.31 4.68
N ASP A 741 -2.28 -10.17 5.98
CA ASP A 741 -1.45 -9.38 6.87
C ASP A 741 -0.30 -10.20 7.51
N SER A 742 -0.31 -11.54 7.38
CA SER A 742 0.76 -12.40 7.89
C SER A 742 2.01 -12.31 7.00
N PRO A 743 3.16 -11.89 7.53
CA PRO A 743 4.41 -11.86 6.77
C PRO A 743 4.86 -13.29 6.42
N GLY A 744 5.24 -13.50 5.15
CA GLY A 744 5.90 -14.75 4.72
C GLY A 744 4.97 -15.94 4.43
N LEU A 745 3.70 -15.72 4.10
CA LEU A 745 2.80 -16.83 3.77
C LEU A 745 3.22 -17.60 2.51
N GLU A 746 3.68 -18.82 2.76
CA GLU A 746 3.72 -19.94 1.82
C GLU A 746 2.29 -20.34 1.47
N PHE A 747 1.83 -20.06 0.25
CA PHE A 747 0.65 -20.71 -0.31
C PHE A 747 1.01 -22.19 -0.55
N SER A 748 0.90 -23.00 0.50
CA SER A 748 0.86 -24.45 0.35
C SER A 748 -0.46 -24.82 -0.32
N SER A 749 -0.46 -25.91 -1.07
CA SER A 749 -1.64 -26.41 -1.81
C SER A 749 -2.80 -26.88 -0.90
N GLU A 750 -2.69 -26.67 0.42
CA GLU A 750 -3.69 -27.06 1.43
C GLU A 750 -4.53 -25.87 1.94
N THR A 751 -4.22 -24.64 1.51
CA THR A 751 -5.11 -23.46 1.61
C THR A 751 -5.71 -23.14 0.26
#